data_AF-A0A9E0AUB2-F1
#
_entry.id   AF-A0A9E0AUB2-F1
#
_cell.length_a   1.000
_cell.length_b   1.000
_cell.length_c   1.000
_cell.angle_alpha   90.00
_cell.angle_beta   90.00
_cell.angle_gamma   90.00
#
_symmetry.space_group_name_H-M   'P 1'
#
loop_
_entity.id
_entity.type
_entity.pdbx_description
1 polymer ?
#
loop_
_entity_poly.entity_id
_entity_poly.type
_entity_poly.pdbx_seq_one_letter_code
_entity_poly.pdbx_strand_id
1 'polypeptide(L)'
;MKNFLHLLLLFVLGLFGPAGTNAATYYWVGGSGNWSDYATHWATSSGGSTFHASIPTINDDVVIDAASFTATGQVLNLDSTFYYCNSMSWAGVQFNPTFEGNGATLNLRGSITFSAGMTLSNVNLVMSATNGSHTIDLAGQYAYAVTIDANASYSLSSPLTCIGPVDLRAGSLNANAFDISCGGFNAGIGTTLVLGDITLSVNGGSNEIFTRTITLDVIPSGADQTSVHFNCVSGEMDCINNTTPFDSLTFQNAATLRACQANYASATNTSYALNSILGTGEFSTSILLENCTINQLNGKLVYLMSGTTSSIYNLNLNSSCSDMGRLSTSYAGAPPATLNAASGTISIDYAILEGIQASGGATFNANNVIDLGGNSGWNISALVTRDLYWVGGTGDWNDPNHWSLSSGGASAGCTPNRLDNVFFDANSLGAGDTVYLPHLEQYAGDLTVNGVTGSPTFFGDYITLYGSLDLNHQMNWRLYQTHLRSPRTGSILRTTGTPLMYLTYGDSCWYTLQDSLYAEWIYQQNGNVDYNGQNVNTRLLSGYPAAQAITANSTFYLKDMYFDGTFIGSGTTDIIFDKGPAYCRNNRASQFRNMYFIERGFLSDSVTVASLVADQALDIGNANTIGFAQFYHDVTVSGSNSIDDLRLSNGGFNYSQAPGETLTLGTNLQVQADCNGLAGIRSTVSGTPTNISMTSGSVTVDYVSLNSVAAGGGASFTANNSVDGGNNTGWTINSPAPRTVYWVGGSGNWSDPTHWSLSTGGASGACVPAAIDQVIFDGSSGLASGILTLDVTNVSAAGIDFSAAGSDITVNGTTISVTGDLALAPMMNWNVAT
;
A
#
# COMPACT_ATOMS: atom_id res chain seq x y z
N MET A 1 -55.40 -12.54 -14.17
CA MET A 1 -55.81 -13.35 -13.00
C MET A 1 -54.81 -13.04 -11.90
N LYS A 2 -55.23 -12.26 -10.87
CA LYS A 2 -54.52 -11.92 -9.62
C LYS A 2 -53.07 -11.42 -9.81
N ASN A 3 -52.68 -10.19 -9.50
CA ASN A 3 -53.13 -9.19 -8.55
C ASN A 3 -52.19 -7.97 -8.77
N PHE A 4 -52.49 -6.78 -8.24
CA PHE A 4 -51.61 -5.60 -8.17
C PHE A 4 -51.42 -4.82 -9.49
N LEU A 5 -51.39 -3.49 -9.57
CA LEU A 5 -51.59 -2.38 -8.64
C LEU A 5 -51.52 -1.11 -9.52
N HIS A 6 -52.47 -0.17 -9.37
CA HIS A 6 -52.29 1.27 -9.68
C HIS A 6 -51.83 1.68 -11.09
N LEU A 7 -52.61 1.34 -12.10
CA LEU A 7 -52.68 2.13 -13.32
C LEU A 7 -54.11 2.00 -13.86
N LEU A 8 -54.73 3.12 -14.24
CA LEU A 8 -56.03 3.18 -14.91
C LEU A 8 -57.30 3.30 -14.03
N LEU A 9 -57.38 4.28 -13.13
CA LEU A 9 -58.67 4.91 -12.79
C LEU A 9 -58.51 6.33 -12.19
N LEU A 10 -58.22 7.33 -13.03
CA LEU A 10 -58.54 8.74 -12.75
C LEU A 10 -58.57 9.58 -14.05
N PHE A 11 -59.16 9.02 -15.10
CA PHE A 11 -59.48 9.69 -16.38
C PHE A 11 -60.91 10.26 -16.42
N VAL A 12 -61.51 10.63 -15.28
CA VAL A 12 -62.85 11.23 -15.25
C VAL A 12 -62.91 12.38 -14.24
N LEU A 13 -62.33 13.52 -14.63
CA LEU A 13 -62.85 14.89 -14.39
C LEU A 13 -62.05 15.92 -15.21
N GLY A 14 -61.73 15.57 -16.46
CA GLY A 14 -61.47 16.54 -17.51
C GLY A 14 -62.80 16.92 -18.16
N LEU A 15 -63.58 17.79 -17.49
CA LEU A 15 -64.78 18.45 -18.05
C LEU A 15 -65.19 19.67 -17.20
N PHE A 16 -64.20 20.47 -16.79
CA PHE A 16 -64.32 21.92 -16.68
C PHE A 16 -63.05 22.47 -17.34
N GLY A 17 -63.19 23.11 -18.50
CA GLY A 17 -62.04 23.72 -19.17
C GLY A 17 -61.40 24.78 -18.27
N PRO A 18 -60.08 25.01 -18.35
CA PRO A 18 -59.51 26.20 -17.74
C PRO A 18 -60.14 27.40 -18.46
N ALA A 19 -60.99 28.12 -17.75
CA ALA A 19 -61.20 29.54 -18.06
C ALA A 19 -59.80 30.15 -18.19
N GLY A 20 -59.56 30.88 -19.29
CA GLY A 20 -58.24 31.43 -19.61
C GLY A 20 -57.59 32.00 -18.36
N THR A 21 -56.48 31.40 -17.94
CA THR A 21 -55.70 31.89 -16.81
C THR A 21 -55.02 33.16 -17.27
N ASN A 22 -55.65 34.30 -17.00
CA ASN A 22 -55.00 35.58 -17.12
C ASN A 22 -53.82 35.58 -16.15
N ALA A 23 -52.64 35.98 -16.62
CA ALA A 23 -51.48 36.23 -15.77
C ALA A 23 -51.90 37.16 -14.63
N ALA A 24 -51.68 36.74 -13.38
CA ALA A 24 -51.98 37.53 -12.20
C ALA A 24 -50.69 37.80 -11.40
N THR A 25 -50.76 38.79 -10.51
CA THR A 25 -49.66 39.10 -9.58
C THR A 25 -50.05 38.64 -8.18
N TYR A 26 -49.23 37.76 -7.60
CA TYR A 26 -49.40 37.16 -6.28
C TYR A 26 -48.49 37.89 -5.27
N TYR A 27 -49.06 38.39 -4.19
CA TYR A 27 -48.33 39.09 -3.13
C TYR A 27 -48.26 38.22 -1.88
N TRP A 28 -47.05 37.94 -1.38
CA TRP A 28 -46.90 37.27 -0.08
C TRP A 28 -47.30 38.23 1.04
N VAL A 29 -48.12 37.80 2.01
CA VAL A 29 -48.53 38.59 3.18
C VAL A 29 -48.60 37.72 4.44
N GLY A 30 -48.67 38.32 5.62
CA GLY A 30 -48.99 37.59 6.87
C GLY A 30 -47.79 37.01 7.63
N GLY A 31 -46.55 37.24 7.18
CA GLY A 31 -45.35 36.76 7.89
C GLY A 31 -44.91 35.36 7.47
N SER A 32 -44.48 34.53 8.43
CA SER A 32 -43.99 33.18 8.15
C SER A 32 -45.10 32.25 7.62
N GLY A 33 -44.76 31.35 6.71
CA GLY A 33 -45.70 30.37 6.15
C GLY A 33 -45.06 29.46 5.10
N ASN A 34 -45.84 28.51 4.60
CA ASN A 34 -45.45 27.64 3.50
C ASN A 34 -45.96 28.18 2.16
N TRP A 35 -45.22 27.98 1.08
CA TRP A 35 -45.62 28.38 -0.27
C TRP A 35 -47.00 27.82 -0.64
N SER A 36 -47.35 26.62 -0.14
CA SER A 36 -48.66 26.00 -0.34
C SER A 36 -49.84 26.64 0.39
N ASP A 37 -49.61 27.57 1.34
CA ASP A 37 -50.64 28.22 2.16
C ASP A 37 -51.38 29.34 1.41
N TYR A 38 -51.88 29.04 0.21
CA TYR A 38 -52.46 30.03 -0.71
C TYR A 38 -53.67 30.78 -0.13
N ALA A 39 -54.45 30.12 0.72
CA ALA A 39 -55.66 30.69 1.30
C ALA A 39 -55.39 31.75 2.39
N THR A 40 -54.13 31.90 2.83
CA THR A 40 -53.77 32.81 3.93
C THR A 40 -52.53 33.67 3.65
N HIS A 41 -51.71 33.36 2.63
CA HIS A 41 -50.49 34.10 2.35
C HIS A 41 -50.39 34.70 0.94
N TRP A 42 -51.11 34.15 -0.05
CA TRP A 42 -51.06 34.67 -1.43
C TRP A 42 -52.20 35.64 -1.71
N ALA A 43 -51.97 36.93 -1.48
CA ALA A 43 -52.95 38.00 -1.67
C ALA A 43 -52.97 38.56 -3.10
N THR A 44 -54.11 39.12 -3.50
CA THR A 44 -54.30 39.78 -4.82
C THR A 44 -53.70 41.19 -4.90
N SER A 45 -53.20 41.72 -3.78
CA SER A 45 -52.57 43.04 -3.67
C SER A 45 -51.62 43.08 -2.47
N SER A 46 -50.58 43.92 -2.54
CA SER A 46 -49.63 44.16 -1.43
C SER A 46 -50.35 44.50 -0.12
N GLY A 47 -50.02 43.77 0.96
CA GLY A 47 -50.63 43.92 2.29
C GLY A 47 -52.14 43.61 2.37
N GLY A 48 -52.73 43.06 1.31
CA GLY A 48 -54.16 42.82 1.19
C GLY A 48 -54.64 41.59 1.97
N SER A 49 -55.96 41.50 2.18
CA SER A 49 -56.62 40.39 2.88
C SER A 49 -57.49 39.52 1.97
N THR A 50 -57.41 39.73 0.65
CA THR A 50 -58.11 38.92 -0.36
C THR A 50 -57.12 37.95 -0.97
N PHE A 51 -57.39 36.65 -0.85
CA PHE A 51 -56.45 35.60 -1.21
C PHE A 51 -56.82 34.88 -2.51
N HIS A 52 -55.81 34.39 -3.22
CA HIS A 52 -55.97 33.50 -4.36
C HIS A 52 -56.52 32.14 -3.92
N ALA A 53 -57.10 31.38 -4.86
CA ALA A 53 -57.66 30.04 -4.61
C ALA A 53 -56.68 28.90 -4.95
N SER A 54 -55.45 29.25 -5.33
CA SER A 54 -54.38 28.32 -5.71
C SER A 54 -53.03 28.97 -5.44
N ILE A 55 -51.95 28.20 -5.45
CA ILE A 55 -50.58 28.71 -5.49
C ILE A 55 -50.25 29.36 -6.85
N PRO A 56 -49.20 30.21 -6.94
CA PRO A 56 -48.70 30.73 -8.21
C PRO A 56 -48.37 29.63 -9.24
N THR A 57 -48.60 29.93 -10.52
CA THR A 57 -48.21 29.08 -11.65
C THR A 57 -47.13 29.74 -12.50
N ILE A 58 -46.59 29.03 -13.50
CA ILE A 58 -45.53 29.55 -14.39
C ILE A 58 -45.93 30.82 -15.20
N ASN A 59 -47.22 31.20 -15.21
CA ASN A 59 -47.69 32.41 -15.89
C ASN A 59 -47.92 33.59 -14.94
N ASP A 60 -47.75 33.40 -13.62
CA ASP A 60 -48.09 34.39 -12.60
C ASP A 60 -46.83 35.05 -12.02
N ASP A 61 -46.86 36.37 -11.85
CA ASP A 61 -45.76 37.10 -11.21
C ASP A 61 -45.89 37.04 -9.69
N VAL A 62 -44.77 36.90 -8.98
CA VAL A 62 -44.72 36.80 -7.52
C VAL A 62 -43.98 38.00 -6.93
N VAL A 63 -44.59 38.66 -5.96
CA VAL A 63 -44.04 39.85 -5.29
C VAL A 63 -43.97 39.61 -3.78
N ILE A 64 -42.79 39.83 -3.23
CA ILE A 64 -42.50 39.84 -1.80
C ILE A 64 -41.92 41.21 -1.47
N ASP A 65 -42.67 42.02 -0.75
CA ASP A 65 -42.36 43.44 -0.56
C ASP A 65 -42.37 43.84 0.93
N ALA A 66 -42.37 45.15 1.19
CA ALA A 66 -42.36 45.69 2.54
C ALA A 66 -43.56 45.26 3.41
N ALA A 67 -44.68 44.84 2.81
CA ALA A 67 -45.88 44.39 3.51
C ALA A 67 -45.92 42.86 3.72
N SER A 68 -44.93 42.12 3.22
CA SER A 68 -44.92 40.66 3.26
C SER A 68 -44.64 40.06 4.63
N PHE A 69 -43.75 40.70 5.39
CA PHE A 69 -43.30 40.24 6.71
C PHE A 69 -43.56 41.30 7.77
N THR A 70 -43.77 40.87 9.01
CA THR A 70 -44.14 41.71 10.16
C THR A 70 -43.06 41.78 11.24
N ALA A 71 -42.07 40.90 11.20
CA ALA A 71 -40.98 40.85 12.17
C ALA A 71 -39.72 40.18 11.60
N THR A 72 -38.57 40.41 12.25
CA THR A 72 -37.30 39.77 11.89
C THR A 72 -37.30 38.26 12.18
N GLY A 73 -36.61 37.48 11.34
CA GLY A 73 -36.50 36.02 11.48
C GLY A 73 -37.70 35.22 10.97
N GLN A 74 -38.63 35.85 10.26
CA GLN A 74 -39.72 35.15 9.60
C GLN A 74 -39.26 34.41 8.33
N VAL A 75 -39.96 33.32 7.99
CA VAL A 75 -39.52 32.36 6.97
C VAL A 75 -40.63 32.06 5.99
N LEU A 76 -40.33 32.12 4.69
CA LEU A 76 -41.14 31.56 3.62
C LEU A 76 -40.53 30.21 3.21
N ASN A 77 -41.26 29.12 3.43
CA ASN A 77 -40.80 27.77 3.12
C ASN A 77 -41.33 27.27 1.77
N LEU A 78 -40.44 26.75 0.93
CA LEU A 78 -40.81 25.84 -0.16
C LEU A 78 -41.04 24.44 0.43
N ASP A 79 -42.30 24.06 0.59
CA ASP A 79 -42.76 22.85 1.29
C ASP A 79 -42.97 21.62 0.38
N SER A 80 -42.44 21.65 -0.84
CA SER A 80 -42.57 20.63 -1.89
C SER A 80 -41.37 20.69 -2.85
N THR A 81 -41.31 19.80 -3.83
CA THR A 81 -40.13 19.66 -4.70
C THR A 81 -40.06 20.71 -5.80
N PHE A 82 -41.20 21.12 -6.37
CA PHE A 82 -41.25 22.00 -7.54
C PHE A 82 -42.26 23.13 -7.38
N TYR A 83 -41.79 24.35 -7.63
CA TYR A 83 -42.61 25.55 -7.66
C TYR A 83 -42.40 26.33 -8.95
N TYR A 84 -43.38 27.14 -9.31
CA TYR A 84 -43.45 27.82 -10.60
C TYR A 84 -43.91 29.25 -10.41
N CYS A 85 -43.27 30.18 -11.12
CA CYS A 85 -43.75 31.54 -11.31
C CYS A 85 -43.29 32.06 -12.68
N ASN A 86 -43.89 33.13 -13.18
CA ASN A 86 -43.37 33.86 -14.32
C ASN A 86 -42.12 34.63 -13.89
N SER A 87 -42.29 35.77 -13.21
CA SER A 87 -41.20 36.54 -12.60
C SER A 87 -41.35 36.58 -11.07
N MET A 88 -40.24 36.81 -10.37
CA MET A 88 -40.24 36.97 -8.91
C MET A 88 -39.47 38.22 -8.49
N SER A 89 -40.07 39.05 -7.64
CA SER A 89 -39.43 40.24 -7.07
C SER A 89 -39.52 40.26 -5.55
N TRP A 90 -38.38 40.48 -4.90
CA TRP A 90 -38.22 40.75 -3.47
C TRP A 90 -37.89 42.23 -3.19
N ALA A 91 -38.10 43.09 -4.19
CA ALA A 91 -37.72 44.49 -4.11
C ALA A 91 -38.43 45.19 -2.94
N GLY A 92 -37.64 45.85 -2.08
CA GLY A 92 -38.16 46.62 -0.95
C GLY A 92 -38.62 45.79 0.26
N VAL A 93 -38.42 44.46 0.26
CA VAL A 93 -38.70 43.60 1.41
C VAL A 93 -38.04 44.14 2.69
N GLN A 94 -38.74 44.05 3.81
CA GLN A 94 -38.29 44.50 5.13
C GLN A 94 -38.05 43.30 6.05
N PHE A 95 -37.38 43.56 7.17
CA PHE A 95 -37.20 42.60 8.28
C PHE A 95 -36.27 41.40 8.04
N ASN A 96 -35.48 41.36 6.96
CA ASN A 96 -34.50 40.29 6.71
C ASN A 96 -35.07 38.86 6.84
N PRO A 97 -36.16 38.53 6.11
CA PRO A 97 -36.75 37.20 6.13
C PRO A 97 -35.87 36.16 5.44
N THR A 98 -36.11 34.89 5.76
CA THR A 98 -35.48 33.75 5.08
C THR A 98 -36.43 33.18 4.02
N PHE A 99 -35.93 32.99 2.80
CA PHE A 99 -36.54 32.14 1.78
C PHE A 99 -35.88 30.77 1.82
N GLU A 100 -36.56 29.81 2.45
CA GLU A 100 -36.03 28.47 2.71
C GLU A 100 -36.53 27.48 1.65
N GLY A 101 -35.60 26.95 0.87
CA GLY A 101 -35.88 26.03 -0.22
C GLY A 101 -35.95 24.57 0.18
N ASN A 102 -35.24 24.14 1.23
CA ASN A 102 -35.08 22.72 1.58
C ASN A 102 -34.66 21.82 0.39
N GLY A 103 -33.93 22.36 -0.59
CA GLY A 103 -33.54 21.65 -1.81
C GLY A 103 -34.58 21.68 -2.95
N ALA A 104 -35.68 22.41 -2.78
CA ALA A 104 -36.71 22.57 -3.81
C ALA A 104 -36.21 23.35 -5.04
N THR A 105 -36.92 23.17 -6.15
CA THR A 105 -36.65 23.84 -7.42
C THR A 105 -37.74 24.86 -7.74
N LEU A 106 -37.33 26.11 -7.90
CA LEU A 106 -38.16 27.20 -8.39
C LEU A 106 -37.92 27.40 -9.90
N ASN A 107 -38.96 27.17 -10.70
CA ASN A 107 -38.94 27.32 -12.15
C ASN A 107 -39.53 28.69 -12.54
N LEU A 108 -38.77 29.47 -13.30
CA LEU A 108 -39.11 30.84 -13.71
C LEU A 108 -39.12 30.98 -15.23
N ARG A 109 -40.11 31.71 -15.77
CA ARG A 109 -40.17 32.09 -17.19
C ARG A 109 -39.73 33.53 -17.48
N GLY A 110 -39.56 34.32 -16.44
CA GLY A 110 -39.23 35.74 -16.51
C GLY A 110 -38.02 36.07 -15.67
N SER A 111 -37.98 37.30 -15.17
CA SER A 111 -36.83 37.80 -14.40
C SER A 111 -36.94 37.45 -12.92
N ILE A 112 -35.79 37.33 -12.26
CA ILE A 112 -35.72 37.22 -10.79
C ILE A 112 -34.95 38.40 -10.21
N THR A 113 -35.52 39.00 -9.17
CA THR A 113 -34.92 40.13 -8.45
C THR A 113 -34.99 39.87 -6.96
N PHE A 114 -33.90 39.40 -6.37
CA PHE A 114 -33.76 39.30 -4.93
C PHE A 114 -33.38 40.63 -4.29
N SER A 115 -33.28 40.63 -2.96
CA SER A 115 -32.87 41.78 -2.16
C SER A 115 -31.69 41.42 -1.26
N ALA A 116 -30.83 42.38 -0.96
CA ALA A 116 -29.82 42.23 0.08
C ALA A 116 -30.45 42.09 1.48
N GLY A 117 -31.68 42.57 1.66
CA GLY A 117 -32.46 42.49 2.91
C GLY A 117 -33.25 41.20 3.07
N MET A 118 -32.76 40.06 2.57
CA MET A 118 -33.31 38.71 2.79
C MET A 118 -32.17 37.69 2.95
N THR A 119 -32.51 36.44 3.25
CA THR A 119 -31.59 35.30 3.21
C THR A 119 -32.15 34.21 2.32
N LEU A 120 -31.44 33.83 1.26
CA LEU A 120 -31.77 32.66 0.44
C LEU A 120 -31.06 31.42 0.99
N SER A 121 -31.80 30.32 1.17
CA SER A 121 -31.26 29.08 1.70
C SER A 121 -31.74 27.89 0.87
N ASN A 122 -30.81 27.10 0.32
CA ASN A 122 -31.10 25.81 -0.34
C ASN A 122 -32.17 25.84 -1.46
N VAL A 123 -32.21 26.88 -2.30
CA VAL A 123 -33.13 26.97 -3.45
C VAL A 123 -32.38 26.69 -4.76
N ASN A 124 -32.89 25.75 -5.55
CA ASN A 124 -32.49 25.56 -6.95
C ASN A 124 -33.30 26.49 -7.84
N LEU A 125 -32.66 27.22 -8.75
CA LEU A 125 -33.33 28.11 -9.70
C LEU A 125 -33.23 27.53 -11.11
N VAL A 126 -34.38 27.37 -11.78
CA VAL A 126 -34.44 26.92 -13.17
C VAL A 126 -35.08 28.00 -14.03
N MET A 127 -34.31 28.56 -14.95
CA MET A 127 -34.75 29.55 -15.93
C MET A 127 -35.25 28.85 -17.19
N SER A 128 -36.56 28.90 -17.46
CA SER A 128 -37.23 28.14 -18.53
C SER A 128 -38.09 28.99 -19.47
N ALA A 129 -37.66 30.24 -19.71
CA ALA A 129 -38.34 31.16 -20.62
C ALA A 129 -38.38 30.63 -22.06
N THR A 130 -39.48 30.87 -22.78
CA THR A 130 -39.63 30.43 -24.18
C THR A 130 -39.22 31.48 -25.21
N ASN A 131 -39.06 32.74 -24.80
CA ASN A 131 -38.59 33.86 -25.60
C ASN A 131 -38.30 35.08 -24.70
N GLY A 132 -37.79 36.16 -25.29
CA GLY A 132 -37.57 37.44 -24.63
C GLY A 132 -36.19 37.59 -24.01
N SER A 133 -36.00 38.71 -23.33
CA SER A 133 -34.78 39.05 -22.59
C SER A 133 -35.15 39.32 -21.14
N HIS A 134 -34.47 38.62 -20.24
CA HIS A 134 -34.77 38.57 -18.80
C HIS A 134 -33.50 38.81 -18.00
N THR A 135 -33.66 39.09 -16.71
CA THR A 135 -32.53 39.33 -15.80
C THR A 135 -32.51 38.37 -14.63
N ILE A 136 -31.29 38.10 -14.14
CA ILE A 136 -31.04 37.42 -12.88
C ILE A 136 -30.32 38.43 -11.98
N ASP A 137 -31.01 38.86 -10.93
CA ASP A 137 -30.45 39.68 -9.86
C ASP A 137 -30.58 38.90 -8.55
N LEU A 138 -29.44 38.37 -8.06
CA LEU A 138 -29.38 37.69 -6.78
C LEU A 138 -29.13 38.65 -5.62
N ALA A 139 -28.78 39.92 -5.88
CA ALA A 139 -28.55 40.93 -4.85
C ALA A 139 -27.64 40.47 -3.69
N GLY A 140 -26.61 39.66 -3.98
CA GLY A 140 -25.66 39.11 -3.01
C GLY A 140 -26.11 37.81 -2.30
N GLN A 141 -27.24 37.23 -2.68
CA GLN A 141 -27.73 35.96 -2.17
C GLN A 141 -27.05 34.74 -2.82
N TYR A 142 -27.11 33.59 -2.14
CA TYR A 142 -26.49 32.33 -2.56
C TYR A 142 -27.58 31.35 -3.00
N ALA A 143 -27.67 31.09 -4.30
CA ALA A 143 -28.50 30.00 -4.80
C ALA A 143 -27.84 28.66 -4.49
N TYR A 144 -28.63 27.59 -4.39
CA TYR A 144 -28.04 26.25 -4.33
C TYR A 144 -27.47 25.89 -5.71
N ALA A 145 -28.26 25.97 -6.78
CA ALA A 145 -27.81 25.80 -8.15
C ALA A 145 -28.64 26.66 -9.09
N VAL A 146 -28.10 26.97 -10.26
CA VAL A 146 -28.80 27.70 -11.31
C VAL A 146 -28.72 26.92 -12.62
N THR A 147 -29.87 26.63 -13.22
CA THR A 147 -29.96 26.02 -14.54
C THR A 147 -30.67 26.98 -15.48
N ILE A 148 -30.07 27.23 -16.64
CA ILE A 148 -30.69 27.95 -17.75
C ILE A 148 -31.02 26.93 -18.82
N ASP A 149 -32.30 26.66 -18.96
CA ASP A 149 -32.89 25.72 -19.92
C ASP A 149 -34.02 26.44 -20.67
N ALA A 150 -33.62 27.52 -21.36
CA ALA A 150 -34.54 28.49 -21.92
C ALA A 150 -34.29 28.71 -23.42
N ASN A 151 -35.34 29.02 -24.18
CA ASN A 151 -35.21 29.55 -25.54
C ASN A 151 -35.22 31.10 -25.52
N ALA A 152 -34.46 31.68 -24.60
CA ALA A 152 -34.46 33.12 -24.31
C ALA A 152 -33.07 33.60 -23.87
N SER A 153 -32.95 34.90 -23.61
CA SER A 153 -31.73 35.51 -23.08
C SER A 153 -31.86 35.92 -21.63
N TYR A 154 -30.88 35.54 -20.82
CA TYR A 154 -30.72 35.98 -19.44
C TYR A 154 -29.44 36.80 -19.30
N SER A 155 -29.55 37.99 -18.70
CA SER A 155 -28.40 38.82 -18.33
C SER A 155 -28.30 38.97 -16.82
N LEU A 156 -27.09 38.87 -16.28
CA LEU A 156 -26.87 39.15 -14.87
C LEU A 156 -27.04 40.64 -14.59
N SER A 157 -27.66 40.96 -13.46
CA SER A 157 -27.76 42.32 -12.91
C SER A 157 -27.04 42.47 -11.56
N SER A 158 -26.50 41.35 -11.05
CA SER A 158 -25.62 41.25 -9.89
C SER A 158 -24.66 40.07 -10.09
N PRO A 159 -23.62 39.92 -9.25
CA PRO A 159 -22.84 38.69 -9.20
C PRO A 159 -23.73 37.45 -9.01
N LEU A 160 -23.41 36.37 -9.72
CA LEU A 160 -24.09 35.08 -9.61
C LEU A 160 -23.28 34.18 -8.68
N THR A 161 -23.82 33.85 -7.51
CA THR A 161 -23.16 32.95 -6.56
C THR A 161 -24.01 31.72 -6.25
N CYS A 162 -23.43 30.55 -6.48
CA CYS A 162 -24.04 29.24 -6.30
C CYS A 162 -23.15 28.32 -5.45
N ILE A 163 -23.76 27.48 -4.61
CA ILE A 163 -23.02 26.41 -3.91
C ILE A 163 -22.72 25.24 -4.85
N GLY A 164 -23.73 24.86 -5.63
CA GLY A 164 -23.72 23.84 -6.67
C GLY A 164 -23.48 24.45 -8.06
N PRO A 165 -23.78 23.69 -9.13
CA PRO A 165 -23.39 24.07 -10.47
C PRO A 165 -24.23 25.21 -11.06
N VAL A 166 -23.64 25.88 -12.05
CA VAL A 166 -24.34 26.69 -13.04
C VAL A 166 -24.37 25.90 -14.35
N ASP A 167 -25.58 25.51 -14.79
CA ASP A 167 -25.78 24.74 -16.01
C ASP A 167 -26.49 25.59 -17.07
N LEU A 168 -25.83 25.88 -18.18
CA LEU A 168 -26.42 26.43 -19.38
C LEU A 168 -26.72 25.28 -20.36
N ARG A 169 -27.97 24.85 -20.42
CA ARG A 169 -28.47 23.73 -21.23
C ARG A 169 -29.12 24.17 -22.53
N ALA A 170 -29.76 25.35 -22.52
CA ALA A 170 -30.35 25.98 -23.70
C ALA A 170 -30.35 27.51 -23.53
N GLY A 171 -30.38 28.24 -24.66
CA GLY A 171 -30.53 29.70 -24.66
C GLY A 171 -29.23 30.44 -24.46
N SER A 172 -29.31 31.61 -23.82
CA SER A 172 -28.15 32.47 -23.63
C SER A 172 -28.03 33.02 -22.22
N LEU A 173 -26.78 33.06 -21.73
CA LEU A 173 -26.37 33.73 -20.51
C LEU A 173 -25.36 34.82 -20.85
N ASN A 174 -25.64 36.04 -20.43
CA ASN A 174 -24.71 37.16 -20.47
C ASN A 174 -24.33 37.55 -19.04
N ALA A 175 -23.06 37.36 -18.70
CA ALA A 175 -22.52 37.73 -17.40
C ALA A 175 -22.56 39.25 -17.16
N ASN A 176 -22.58 40.06 -18.23
CA ASN A 176 -22.82 41.51 -18.16
C ASN A 176 -21.89 42.23 -17.16
N ALA A 177 -20.59 41.87 -17.18
CA ALA A 177 -19.56 42.36 -16.27
C ALA A 177 -19.78 42.02 -14.78
N PHE A 178 -20.55 40.98 -14.48
CA PHE A 178 -20.70 40.44 -13.13
C PHE A 178 -20.01 39.08 -12.99
N ASP A 179 -19.25 38.93 -11.90
CA ASP A 179 -18.57 37.69 -11.58
C ASP A 179 -19.53 36.53 -11.35
N ILE A 180 -19.04 35.33 -11.66
CA ILE A 180 -19.76 34.06 -11.46
C ILE A 180 -18.95 33.20 -10.50
N SER A 181 -19.59 32.71 -9.45
CA SER A 181 -18.98 31.86 -8.42
C SER A 181 -19.87 30.64 -8.21
N CYS A 182 -19.38 29.43 -8.43
CA CYS A 182 -20.21 28.22 -8.43
C CYS A 182 -19.44 26.97 -7.98
N GLY A 183 -20.16 25.86 -7.78
CA GLY A 183 -19.56 24.54 -7.53
C GLY A 183 -19.17 23.78 -8.81
N GLY A 184 -19.38 24.37 -9.98
CA GLY A 184 -19.10 23.81 -11.30
C GLY A 184 -19.85 24.59 -12.38
N PHE A 185 -19.35 24.60 -13.61
CA PHE A 185 -19.93 25.40 -14.69
C PHE A 185 -20.02 24.60 -15.98
N ASN A 186 -21.22 24.42 -16.52
CA ASN A 186 -21.42 23.65 -17.75
C ASN A 186 -22.15 24.50 -18.79
N ALA A 187 -21.63 24.56 -20.01
CA ALA A 187 -22.31 25.16 -21.15
C ALA A 187 -22.36 24.15 -22.31
N GLY A 188 -23.55 23.64 -22.57
CA GLY A 188 -23.78 22.61 -23.59
C GLY A 188 -23.89 23.18 -25.00
N ILE A 189 -23.77 22.29 -25.99
CA ILE A 189 -23.90 22.62 -27.42
C ILE A 189 -25.18 23.41 -27.73
N GLY A 190 -25.08 24.38 -28.63
CA GLY A 190 -26.22 25.18 -29.09
C GLY A 190 -26.63 26.31 -28.12
N THR A 191 -25.88 26.53 -27.04
CA THR A 191 -26.07 27.66 -26.13
C THR A 191 -25.21 28.86 -26.54
N THR A 192 -25.52 30.05 -26.01
CA THR A 192 -24.71 31.26 -26.19
C THR A 192 -24.25 31.78 -24.84
N LEU A 193 -22.94 31.85 -24.63
CA LEU A 193 -22.35 32.36 -23.39
C LEU A 193 -21.55 33.62 -23.67
N VAL A 194 -21.82 34.69 -22.91
CA VAL A 194 -21.11 35.96 -22.96
C VAL A 194 -20.52 36.22 -21.57
N LEU A 195 -19.18 36.27 -21.45
CA LEU A 195 -18.49 36.47 -20.17
C LEU A 195 -17.95 37.89 -20.06
N GLY A 196 -16.99 38.25 -20.92
CA GLY A 196 -16.31 39.54 -20.89
C GLY A 196 -15.24 39.61 -19.79
N ASP A 197 -14.95 40.82 -19.32
CA ASP A 197 -14.04 41.08 -18.20
C ASP A 197 -14.72 40.73 -16.87
N ILE A 198 -14.63 39.46 -16.49
CA ILE A 198 -15.17 38.91 -15.24
C ILE A 198 -14.21 37.87 -14.65
N THR A 199 -14.44 37.54 -13.38
CA THR A 199 -13.91 36.33 -12.75
C THR A 199 -14.97 35.21 -12.74
N LEU A 200 -14.63 34.06 -13.29
CA LEU A 200 -15.38 32.81 -13.13
C LEU A 200 -14.67 31.91 -12.11
N SER A 201 -15.23 31.83 -10.90
CA SER A 201 -14.71 31.02 -9.81
C SER A 201 -15.48 29.73 -9.65
N VAL A 202 -14.74 28.62 -9.55
CA VAL A 202 -15.27 27.32 -9.13
C VAL A 202 -14.70 26.99 -7.77
N ASN A 203 -15.58 26.83 -6.78
CA ASN A 203 -15.18 26.65 -5.39
C ASN A 203 -15.52 25.25 -4.89
N GLY A 204 -14.62 24.67 -4.10
CA GLY A 204 -14.82 23.44 -3.35
C GLY A 204 -14.34 23.59 -1.91
N GLY A 205 -14.92 22.81 -1.00
CA GLY A 205 -14.45 22.72 0.38
C GLY A 205 -13.03 22.13 0.47
N SER A 206 -12.27 22.53 1.50
CA SER A 206 -10.91 22.02 1.75
C SER A 206 -10.86 20.50 2.03
N ASN A 207 -11.99 19.90 2.41
CA ASN A 207 -12.13 18.46 2.65
C ASN A 207 -12.81 17.72 1.48
N GLU A 208 -13.08 18.40 0.36
CA GLU A 208 -13.68 17.75 -0.80
C GLU A 208 -12.65 16.93 -1.57
N ILE A 209 -13.02 15.69 -1.87
CA ILE A 209 -12.21 14.75 -2.66
C ILE A 209 -12.62 14.72 -4.14
N PHE A 210 -13.68 15.43 -4.51
CA PHE A 210 -14.22 15.42 -5.86
C PHE A 210 -13.57 16.52 -6.70
N THR A 211 -13.25 16.18 -7.95
CA THR A 211 -12.83 17.16 -8.95
C THR A 211 -13.98 18.11 -9.25
N ARG A 212 -13.70 19.40 -9.25
CA ARG A 212 -14.64 20.44 -9.66
C ARG A 212 -14.41 20.78 -11.12
N THR A 213 -15.48 20.95 -11.89
CA THR A 213 -15.40 20.95 -13.34
C THR A 213 -15.94 22.24 -13.96
N ILE A 214 -15.29 22.67 -15.04
CA ILE A 214 -15.87 23.56 -16.04
C ILE A 214 -15.87 22.80 -17.38
N THR A 215 -17.04 22.62 -17.97
CA THR A 215 -17.18 21.98 -19.28
C THR A 215 -17.87 22.94 -20.25
N LEU A 216 -17.18 23.26 -21.34
CA LEU A 216 -17.64 24.20 -22.36
C LEU A 216 -17.63 23.52 -23.72
N ASP A 217 -18.80 23.21 -24.25
CA ASP A 217 -19.01 22.76 -25.63
C ASP A 217 -19.49 23.92 -26.53
N VAL A 218 -19.06 25.13 -26.17
CA VAL A 218 -19.35 26.39 -26.83
C VAL A 218 -18.14 27.30 -26.77
N ILE A 219 -18.12 28.30 -27.65
CA ILE A 219 -17.10 29.35 -27.70
C ILE A 219 -17.70 30.60 -27.03
N PRO A 220 -17.32 30.95 -25.79
CA PRO A 220 -17.87 32.11 -25.12
C PRO A 220 -17.34 33.40 -25.75
N SER A 221 -18.21 34.39 -25.96
CA SER A 221 -17.75 35.70 -26.39
C SER A 221 -17.15 36.47 -25.20
N GLY A 222 -16.03 37.16 -25.47
CA GLY A 222 -15.26 37.88 -24.44
C GLY A 222 -14.48 36.98 -23.48
N ALA A 223 -14.32 35.68 -23.78
CA ALA A 223 -13.52 34.75 -22.97
C ALA A 223 -12.06 35.21 -22.81
N ASP A 224 -11.53 35.94 -23.80
CA ASP A 224 -10.18 36.50 -23.84
C ASP A 224 -9.90 37.56 -22.78
N GLN A 225 -10.93 38.03 -22.09
CA GLN A 225 -10.86 38.93 -20.94
C GLN A 225 -11.22 38.23 -19.63
N THR A 226 -11.66 36.97 -19.69
CA THR A 226 -12.14 36.24 -18.51
C THR A 226 -11.00 35.54 -17.78
N SER A 227 -10.94 35.75 -16.47
CA SER A 227 -10.08 35.01 -15.55
C SER A 227 -10.87 33.89 -14.87
N VAL A 228 -10.34 32.67 -14.91
CA VAL A 228 -10.94 31.49 -14.29
C VAL A 228 -10.12 31.05 -13.09
N HIS A 229 -10.79 30.87 -11.96
CA HIS A 229 -10.19 30.43 -10.70
C HIS A 229 -10.83 29.13 -10.20
N PHE A 230 -10.01 28.10 -9.99
CA PHE A 230 -10.40 26.87 -9.31
C PHE A 230 -9.88 26.92 -7.86
N ASN A 231 -10.78 27.21 -6.93
CA ASN A 231 -10.55 27.23 -5.49
C ASN A 231 -10.97 25.88 -4.88
N CYS A 232 -10.28 24.81 -5.27
CA CYS A 232 -10.60 23.43 -4.88
C CYS A 232 -9.36 22.54 -4.87
N VAL A 233 -9.49 21.33 -4.30
CA VAL A 233 -8.40 20.34 -4.24
C VAL A 233 -7.98 19.84 -5.63
N SER A 234 -8.94 19.71 -6.55
CA SER A 234 -8.71 19.28 -7.93
C SER A 234 -9.69 19.99 -8.86
N GLY A 235 -9.17 20.70 -9.87
CA GLY A 235 -9.95 21.39 -10.88
C GLY A 235 -9.75 20.81 -12.27
N GLU A 236 -10.83 20.68 -13.03
CA GLU A 236 -10.80 20.25 -14.43
C GLU A 236 -11.51 21.27 -15.31
N MET A 237 -10.82 21.71 -16.36
CA MET A 237 -11.40 22.48 -17.45
C MET A 237 -11.36 21.66 -18.73
N ASP A 238 -12.53 21.48 -19.33
CA ASP A 238 -12.70 20.80 -20.61
C ASP A 238 -13.39 21.74 -21.60
N CYS A 239 -12.62 22.23 -22.57
CA CYS A 239 -13.04 23.20 -23.57
C CYS A 239 -13.29 22.48 -24.91
N ILE A 240 -14.31 21.62 -24.92
CA ILE A 240 -14.68 20.77 -26.05
C ILE A 240 -14.89 21.65 -27.30
N ASN A 241 -14.06 21.45 -28.33
CA ASN A 241 -14.06 22.18 -29.61
C ASN A 241 -13.80 23.70 -29.52
N ASN A 242 -13.22 24.21 -28.43
CA ASN A 242 -13.01 25.65 -28.26
C ASN A 242 -11.63 26.12 -28.79
N THR A 243 -11.60 27.25 -29.48
CA THR A 243 -10.38 27.93 -29.98
C THR A 243 -10.21 29.35 -29.44
N THR A 244 -11.07 29.79 -28.51
CA THR A 244 -10.94 31.12 -27.88
C THR A 244 -10.01 31.04 -26.68
N PRO A 245 -9.01 31.94 -26.59
CA PRO A 245 -8.16 32.03 -25.41
C PRO A 245 -8.97 32.58 -24.24
N PHE A 246 -8.81 31.99 -23.06
CA PHE A 246 -9.07 32.66 -21.79
C PHE A 246 -7.94 33.61 -21.44
N ASP A 247 -8.19 34.64 -20.63
CA ASP A 247 -7.10 35.48 -20.11
C ASP A 247 -6.22 34.65 -19.17
N SER A 248 -6.82 34.10 -18.11
CA SER A 248 -6.09 33.27 -17.14
C SER A 248 -6.88 32.06 -16.67
N LEU A 249 -6.18 30.95 -16.47
CA LEU A 249 -6.66 29.73 -15.82
C LEU A 249 -5.80 29.45 -14.59
N THR A 250 -6.35 29.60 -13.40
CA THR A 250 -5.59 29.45 -12.16
C THR A 250 -6.19 28.37 -11.28
N PHE A 251 -5.34 27.48 -10.77
CA PHE A 251 -5.75 26.36 -9.95
C PHE A 251 -4.99 26.42 -8.63
N GLN A 252 -5.72 26.45 -7.51
CA GLN A 252 -5.10 26.49 -6.18
C GLN A 252 -4.29 25.22 -5.85
N ASN A 253 -4.55 24.11 -6.56
CA ASN A 253 -3.97 22.80 -6.30
C ASN A 253 -3.75 22.02 -7.62
N ALA A 254 -4.34 20.84 -7.80
CA ALA A 254 -4.19 20.04 -9.01
C ALA A 254 -5.05 20.57 -10.18
N ALA A 255 -4.52 20.50 -11.40
CA ALA A 255 -5.20 20.98 -12.62
C ALA A 255 -5.26 19.90 -13.71
N THR A 256 -6.41 19.80 -14.35
CA THR A 256 -6.59 19.08 -15.63
C THR A 256 -7.10 20.04 -16.68
N LEU A 257 -6.35 20.20 -17.77
CA LEU A 257 -6.68 21.05 -18.91
C LEU A 257 -6.89 20.17 -20.15
N ARG A 258 -8.06 20.27 -20.79
CA ARG A 258 -8.39 19.52 -21.99
C ARG A 258 -8.90 20.46 -23.08
N ALA A 259 -8.19 20.48 -24.21
CA ALA A 259 -8.53 21.33 -25.35
C ALA A 259 -8.69 22.82 -25.00
N CYS A 260 -8.01 23.28 -23.95
CA CYS A 260 -8.12 24.66 -23.47
C CYS A 260 -7.13 25.56 -24.20
N GLN A 261 -7.55 26.79 -24.46
CA GLN A 261 -6.64 27.86 -24.85
C GLN A 261 -6.63 28.96 -23.78
N ALA A 262 -5.45 29.43 -23.38
CA ALA A 262 -5.33 30.50 -22.38
C ALA A 262 -4.04 31.32 -22.56
N ASN A 263 -4.07 32.60 -22.22
CA ASN A 263 -2.86 33.43 -22.20
C ASN A 263 -1.95 33.08 -21.02
N TYR A 264 -2.55 32.71 -19.88
CA TYR A 264 -1.86 32.27 -18.68
C TYR A 264 -2.55 31.05 -18.06
N ALA A 265 -1.79 30.04 -17.65
CA ALA A 265 -2.28 28.92 -16.87
C ALA A 265 -1.32 28.60 -15.71
N SER A 266 -1.84 28.38 -14.51
CA SER A 266 -1.01 28.02 -13.36
C SER A 266 -1.65 27.01 -12.42
N ALA A 267 -0.83 26.15 -11.82
CA ALA A 267 -1.24 25.19 -10.81
C ALA A 267 -0.10 24.90 -9.82
N THR A 268 -0.46 24.70 -8.56
CA THR A 268 0.52 24.47 -7.48
C THR A 268 0.84 23.00 -7.25
N ASN A 269 0.05 22.09 -7.81
CA ASN A 269 0.22 20.64 -7.66
C ASN A 269 0.22 19.91 -9.02
N THR A 270 0.30 18.59 -8.96
CA THR A 270 0.44 17.70 -10.11
C THR A 270 -0.67 17.94 -11.09
N SER A 271 -0.28 18.18 -12.34
CA SER A 271 -1.17 18.69 -13.37
C SER A 271 -1.07 17.88 -14.66
N TYR A 272 -2.12 17.97 -15.47
CA TYR A 272 -2.22 17.32 -16.76
C TYR A 272 -2.78 18.29 -17.80
N ALA A 273 -2.12 18.40 -18.95
CA ALA A 273 -2.60 19.17 -20.08
C ALA A 273 -2.64 18.32 -21.35
N LEU A 274 -3.80 18.31 -22.00
CA LEU A 274 -4.07 17.56 -23.22
C LEU A 274 -4.61 18.51 -24.29
N ASN A 275 -4.02 18.46 -25.49
CA ASN A 275 -4.46 19.22 -26.67
C ASN A 275 -4.64 20.72 -26.39
N SER A 276 -3.87 21.27 -25.45
CA SER A 276 -4.07 22.63 -24.94
C SER A 276 -3.05 23.61 -25.54
N ILE A 277 -3.45 24.87 -25.71
CA ILE A 277 -2.64 25.96 -26.24
C ILE A 277 -2.48 27.04 -25.16
N LEU A 278 -1.28 27.20 -24.63
CA LEU A 278 -1.01 28.11 -23.52
C LEU A 278 -0.02 29.20 -23.92
N GLY A 279 -0.27 30.45 -23.54
CA GLY A 279 0.74 31.48 -23.57
C GLY A 279 1.84 31.15 -22.57
N THR A 280 1.58 31.44 -21.30
CA THR A 280 2.48 31.07 -20.19
C THR A 280 1.84 29.98 -19.35
N GLY A 281 2.56 28.87 -19.12
CA GLY A 281 2.19 27.80 -18.21
C GLY A 281 3.14 27.76 -17.00
N GLU A 282 2.62 27.86 -15.78
CA GLU A 282 3.39 27.84 -14.53
C GLU A 282 2.93 26.70 -13.61
N PHE A 283 3.70 25.61 -13.58
CA PHE A 283 3.35 24.41 -12.83
C PHE A 283 4.39 24.13 -11.75
N SER A 284 4.01 24.30 -10.47
CA SER A 284 4.97 24.32 -9.36
C SER A 284 5.58 22.95 -9.02
N THR A 285 4.90 21.86 -9.33
CA THR A 285 5.36 20.49 -9.02
C THR A 285 5.63 19.71 -10.31
N SER A 286 4.69 18.89 -10.76
CA SER A 286 4.79 18.11 -11.98
C SER A 286 3.67 18.42 -12.96
N ILE A 287 4.00 18.39 -14.25
CA ILE A 287 3.05 18.53 -15.36
C ILE A 287 3.31 17.43 -16.39
N LEU A 288 2.25 16.72 -16.77
CA LEU A 288 2.26 15.83 -17.93
C LEU A 288 1.59 16.54 -19.12
N LEU A 289 2.32 16.62 -20.24
CA LEU A 289 1.87 17.24 -21.48
C LEU A 289 1.57 16.17 -22.54
N GLU A 290 0.39 16.25 -23.14
CA GLU A 290 0.00 15.48 -24.31
C GLU A 290 -0.46 16.45 -25.42
N ASN A 291 0.26 16.47 -26.55
CA ASN A 291 -0.10 17.29 -27.72
C ASN A 291 -0.37 18.77 -27.44
N CYS A 292 0.43 19.39 -26.57
CA CYS A 292 0.25 20.79 -26.17
C CYS A 292 1.11 21.76 -26.99
N THR A 293 0.68 23.02 -27.11
CA THR A 293 1.50 24.14 -27.61
C THR A 293 1.65 25.18 -26.51
N ILE A 294 2.88 25.52 -26.10
CA ILE A 294 3.12 26.46 -24.98
C ILE A 294 4.17 27.52 -25.36
N ASN A 295 3.86 28.81 -25.23
CA ASN A 295 4.86 29.85 -25.52
C ASN A 295 5.97 29.88 -24.46
N GLN A 296 5.61 29.92 -23.18
CA GLN A 296 6.56 29.84 -22.07
C GLN A 296 6.10 28.78 -21.07
N LEU A 297 6.90 27.74 -20.89
CA LEU A 297 6.66 26.73 -19.86
C LEU A 297 7.64 26.92 -18.70
N ASN A 298 7.12 27.24 -17.53
CA ASN A 298 7.85 27.24 -16.27
C ASN A 298 7.39 26.04 -15.43
N GLY A 299 8.29 25.12 -15.10
CA GLY A 299 7.93 23.99 -14.25
C GLY A 299 9.10 23.07 -13.96
N LYS A 300 9.10 22.43 -12.80
CA LYS A 300 10.28 21.69 -12.34
C LYS A 300 10.38 20.27 -12.88
N LEU A 301 9.27 19.55 -12.85
CA LEU A 301 9.16 18.18 -13.35
C LEU A 301 8.21 18.18 -14.55
N VAL A 302 8.77 18.15 -15.75
CA VAL A 302 8.02 18.17 -17.00
C VAL A 302 8.06 16.79 -17.64
N TYR A 303 6.89 16.19 -17.79
CA TYR A 303 6.71 14.92 -18.46
C TYR A 303 6.00 15.11 -19.79
N LEU A 304 6.44 14.41 -20.83
CA LEU A 304 5.73 14.34 -22.10
C LEU A 304 5.15 12.94 -22.26
N MET A 305 3.89 12.86 -22.69
CA MET A 305 3.28 11.56 -22.95
C MET A 305 4.04 10.82 -24.06
N SER A 306 4.41 9.57 -23.80
CA SER A 306 5.15 8.72 -24.72
C SER A 306 4.55 8.71 -26.13
N GLY A 307 5.39 8.93 -27.15
CA GLY A 307 4.99 8.92 -28.56
C GLY A 307 4.23 10.15 -29.04
N THR A 308 3.99 11.15 -28.19
CA THR A 308 3.30 12.40 -28.57
C THR A 308 4.28 13.53 -28.87
N THR A 309 3.78 14.61 -29.49
CA THR A 309 4.57 15.81 -29.79
C THR A 309 3.98 17.01 -29.08
N SER A 310 4.75 17.64 -28.19
CA SER A 310 4.39 18.94 -27.61
C SER A 310 5.32 20.02 -28.16
N SER A 311 4.74 21.14 -28.60
CA SER A 311 5.45 22.29 -29.14
C SER A 311 5.66 23.36 -28.06
N ILE A 312 6.90 23.86 -27.93
CA ILE A 312 7.24 24.94 -27.00
C ILE A 312 8.07 26.02 -27.68
N TYR A 313 7.99 27.26 -27.17
CA TYR A 313 8.88 28.35 -27.61
C TYR A 313 9.95 28.68 -26.57
N ASN A 314 9.65 28.52 -25.28
CA ASN A 314 10.58 28.69 -24.18
C ASN A 314 10.27 27.69 -23.05
N LEU A 315 11.32 27.20 -22.38
CA LEU A 315 11.26 26.26 -21.27
C LEU A 315 12.20 26.71 -20.16
N ASN A 316 11.68 26.82 -18.94
CA ASN A 316 12.44 27.02 -17.72
C ASN A 316 12.10 25.90 -16.71
N LEU A 317 13.11 25.09 -16.38
CA LEU A 317 12.95 23.97 -15.44
C LEU A 317 13.04 24.38 -13.95
N ASN A 318 13.26 25.66 -13.63
CA ASN A 318 13.44 26.14 -12.24
C ASN A 318 14.42 25.26 -11.43
N SER A 319 15.52 24.87 -12.08
CA SER A 319 16.46 23.87 -11.59
C SER A 319 17.77 24.49 -11.13
N SER A 320 18.46 23.78 -10.24
CA SER A 320 19.80 24.15 -9.77
C SER A 320 20.65 22.91 -9.48
N CYS A 321 21.93 23.11 -9.20
CA CYS A 321 22.82 22.01 -8.81
C CYS A 321 22.42 21.29 -7.51
N SER A 322 21.62 21.94 -6.65
CA SER A 322 21.10 21.34 -5.41
C SER A 322 19.69 20.78 -5.56
N ASP A 323 19.05 21.07 -6.69
CA ASP A 323 17.63 20.84 -6.89
C ASP A 323 17.33 20.65 -8.38
N MET A 324 17.71 19.49 -8.90
CA MET A 324 17.67 19.23 -10.33
C MET A 324 16.24 19.11 -10.86
N GLY A 325 16.00 19.72 -12.02
CA GLY A 325 14.75 19.57 -12.75
C GLY A 325 14.70 18.23 -13.48
N ARG A 326 13.53 17.88 -14.02
CA ARG A 326 13.39 16.67 -14.85
C ARG A 326 12.61 16.98 -16.12
N LEU A 327 13.13 16.49 -17.24
CA LEU A 327 12.43 16.47 -18.52
C LEU A 327 12.46 15.03 -19.06
N SER A 328 11.31 14.38 -19.11
CA SER A 328 11.25 12.93 -19.37
C SER A 328 9.98 12.49 -20.08
N THR A 329 10.05 11.38 -20.82
CA THR A 329 8.84 10.67 -21.27
C THR A 329 8.04 10.13 -20.07
N SER A 330 6.76 9.80 -20.28
CA SER A 330 5.80 9.49 -19.21
C SER A 330 6.15 8.28 -18.32
N TYR A 331 7.03 7.38 -18.75
CA TYR A 331 7.54 6.27 -17.93
C TYR A 331 8.87 5.74 -18.48
N ALA A 332 9.70 5.14 -17.62
CA ALA A 332 11.01 4.63 -17.99
C ALA A 332 10.93 3.54 -19.07
N GLY A 333 11.81 3.59 -20.07
CA GLY A 333 11.84 2.64 -21.19
C GLY A 333 10.72 2.79 -22.24
N ALA A 334 9.86 3.81 -22.13
CA ALA A 334 8.87 4.13 -23.15
C ALA A 334 9.51 4.56 -24.48
N PRO A 335 8.79 4.45 -25.61
CA PRO A 335 9.15 5.19 -26.82
C PRO A 335 9.42 6.68 -26.52
N PRO A 336 10.42 7.29 -27.18
CA PRO A 336 10.70 8.71 -26.96
C PRO A 336 9.49 9.59 -27.24
N ALA A 337 9.27 10.60 -26.41
CA ALA A 337 8.34 11.69 -26.69
C ALA A 337 9.05 12.82 -27.43
N THR A 338 8.31 13.61 -28.22
CA THR A 338 8.89 14.69 -29.02
C THR A 338 8.63 16.05 -28.39
N LEU A 339 9.70 16.80 -28.12
CA LEU A 339 9.65 18.23 -27.81
C LEU A 339 9.99 19.02 -29.08
N ASN A 340 9.07 19.83 -29.57
CA ASN A 340 9.23 20.58 -30.81
C ASN A 340 9.39 22.07 -30.54
N ALA A 341 10.37 22.72 -31.18
CA ALA A 341 10.49 24.18 -31.18
C ALA A 341 10.86 24.67 -32.58
N ALA A 342 10.02 25.54 -33.15
CA ALA A 342 10.13 25.93 -34.56
C ALA A 342 11.40 26.76 -34.86
N SER A 343 11.84 27.59 -33.92
CA SER A 343 13.02 28.45 -34.05
C SER A 343 13.56 28.85 -32.66
N GLY A 344 14.72 29.51 -32.64
CA GLY A 344 15.31 30.03 -31.40
C GLY A 344 16.23 29.01 -30.70
N THR A 345 16.33 29.11 -29.38
CA THR A 345 17.17 28.24 -28.57
C THR A 345 16.44 27.82 -27.31
N ILE A 346 16.34 26.52 -27.08
CA ILE A 346 15.87 25.93 -25.83
C ILE A 346 17.11 25.48 -25.06
N SER A 347 17.29 26.01 -23.85
CA SER A 347 18.41 25.63 -22.99
C SER A 347 17.89 25.25 -21.62
N ILE A 348 18.25 24.05 -21.19
CA ILE A 348 18.02 23.58 -19.82
C ILE A 348 19.37 23.41 -19.13
N ASP A 349 19.39 23.61 -17.82
CA ASP A 349 20.58 23.46 -16.99
C ASP A 349 20.24 22.67 -15.73
N TYR A 350 21.16 21.84 -15.23
CA TYR A 350 20.96 20.98 -14.05
C TYR A 350 19.65 20.17 -14.09
N ALA A 351 19.53 19.26 -15.07
CA ALA A 351 18.32 18.46 -15.26
C ALA A 351 18.62 16.97 -15.47
N ILE A 352 17.65 16.12 -15.12
CA ILE A 352 17.60 14.71 -15.53
C ILE A 352 16.84 14.64 -16.85
N LEU A 353 17.45 14.05 -17.87
CA LEU A 353 16.90 13.94 -19.23
C LEU A 353 16.75 12.47 -19.63
N GLU A 354 15.55 12.05 -20.03
CA GLU A 354 15.27 10.66 -20.40
C GLU A 354 14.17 10.53 -21.46
N GLY A 355 14.50 9.89 -22.59
CA GLY A 355 13.52 9.53 -23.61
C GLY A 355 12.92 10.72 -24.36
N ILE A 356 13.68 11.78 -24.62
CA ILE A 356 13.18 13.00 -25.30
C ILE A 356 13.86 13.20 -26.65
N GLN A 357 13.05 13.22 -27.70
CA GLN A 357 13.45 13.66 -29.03
C GLN A 357 13.19 15.16 -29.17
N ALA A 358 14.25 15.95 -29.30
CA ALA A 358 14.16 17.35 -29.71
C ALA A 358 13.99 17.43 -31.24
N SER A 359 13.07 18.30 -31.70
CA SER A 359 12.76 18.51 -33.12
C SER A 359 12.41 19.96 -33.44
N GLY A 360 12.32 20.28 -34.73
CA GLY A 360 12.02 21.62 -35.24
C GLY A 360 13.27 22.35 -35.74
N GLY A 361 13.19 23.67 -35.86
CA GLY A 361 14.28 24.53 -36.33
C GLY A 361 15.08 25.22 -35.22
N ALA A 362 14.74 25.00 -33.95
CA ALA A 362 15.47 25.54 -32.82
C ALA A 362 16.76 24.75 -32.51
N THR A 363 17.69 25.38 -31.80
CA THR A 363 18.83 24.69 -31.17
C THR A 363 18.45 24.26 -29.76
N PHE A 364 18.72 23.00 -29.41
CA PHE A 364 18.42 22.45 -28.09
C PHE A 364 19.72 22.16 -27.34
N ASN A 365 19.94 22.83 -26.21
CA ASN A 365 21.12 22.63 -25.36
C ASN A 365 20.68 22.08 -24.00
N ALA A 366 21.32 21.02 -23.56
CA ALA A 366 21.12 20.42 -22.25
C ALA A 366 22.44 20.46 -21.49
N ASN A 367 22.58 21.41 -20.56
CA ASN A 367 23.81 21.65 -19.81
C ASN A 367 23.73 21.04 -18.41
N ASN A 368 24.86 20.54 -17.91
CA ASN A 368 24.96 19.92 -16.58
C ASN A 368 23.85 18.87 -16.35
N VAL A 369 23.59 18.02 -17.35
CA VAL A 369 22.48 17.05 -17.30
C VAL A 369 22.92 15.63 -16.97
N ILE A 370 22.05 14.90 -16.29
CA ILE A 370 22.15 13.44 -16.16
C ILE A 370 21.31 12.81 -17.28
N ASP A 371 22.00 12.24 -18.27
CA ASP A 371 21.39 11.54 -19.39
C ASP A 371 21.10 10.07 -19.01
N LEU A 372 19.82 9.70 -18.93
CA LEU A 372 19.38 8.33 -18.67
C LEU A 372 19.11 7.53 -19.97
N GLY A 373 19.40 8.10 -21.13
CA GLY A 373 19.27 7.46 -22.43
C GLY A 373 17.96 7.80 -23.17
N GLY A 374 17.88 7.36 -24.43
CA GLY A 374 16.73 7.58 -25.30
C GLY A 374 16.56 9.02 -25.80
N ASN A 375 17.57 9.87 -25.64
CA ASN A 375 17.55 11.27 -26.03
C ASN A 375 18.15 11.48 -27.43
N SER A 376 17.53 12.35 -28.24
CA SER A 376 18.05 12.70 -29.58
C SER A 376 17.72 14.16 -29.94
N GLY A 377 18.53 14.76 -30.82
CA GLY A 377 18.34 16.16 -31.24
C GLY A 377 18.84 17.22 -30.26
N TRP A 378 19.45 16.82 -29.14
CA TRP A 378 20.02 17.71 -28.12
C TRP A 378 21.54 17.82 -28.24
N ASN A 379 22.08 19.03 -28.01
CA ASN A 379 23.48 19.23 -27.66
C ASN A 379 23.65 18.98 -26.16
N ILE A 380 24.10 17.79 -25.79
CA ILE A 380 24.21 17.36 -24.40
C ILE A 380 25.61 17.67 -23.86
N SER A 381 25.66 18.51 -22.83
CA SER A 381 26.79 18.66 -21.91
C SER A 381 26.44 17.94 -20.62
N ALA A 382 26.99 16.73 -20.47
CA ALA A 382 26.74 15.89 -19.31
C ALA A 382 27.27 16.53 -18.02
N LEU A 383 26.55 16.33 -16.93
CA LEU A 383 27.01 16.68 -15.59
C LEU A 383 28.25 15.84 -15.26
N VAL A 384 29.29 16.51 -14.75
CA VAL A 384 30.52 15.83 -14.31
C VAL A 384 30.36 15.35 -12.87
N THR A 385 30.87 14.16 -12.58
CA THR A 385 31.00 13.67 -11.20
C THR A 385 31.85 14.63 -10.37
N ARG A 386 31.39 14.92 -9.15
CA ARG A 386 32.14 15.70 -8.16
C ARG A 386 32.49 14.83 -6.96
N ASP A 387 33.58 15.18 -6.29
CA ASP A 387 33.90 14.68 -4.97
C ASP A 387 33.45 15.74 -3.95
N LEU A 388 32.47 15.39 -3.11
CA LEU A 388 31.86 16.28 -2.13
C LEU A 388 32.15 15.80 -0.71
N TYR A 389 32.65 16.70 0.12
CA TYR A 389 33.03 16.45 1.51
C TYR A 389 32.03 17.14 2.42
N TRP A 390 31.50 16.42 3.41
CA TRP A 390 30.68 17.03 4.44
C TRP A 390 31.51 17.98 5.31
N VAL A 391 30.98 19.16 5.64
CA VAL A 391 31.61 20.18 6.49
C VAL A 391 30.59 20.83 7.42
N GLY A 392 31.04 21.44 8.52
CA GLY A 392 30.17 22.24 9.39
C GLY A 392 29.45 21.48 10.52
N GLY A 393 29.79 20.21 10.77
CA GLY A 393 29.24 19.43 11.89
C GLY A 393 27.80 18.97 11.65
N THR A 394 26.95 19.04 12.67
CA THR A 394 25.52 18.67 12.58
C THR A 394 24.78 19.48 11.51
N GLY A 395 23.96 18.82 10.68
CA GLY A 395 23.28 19.50 9.56
C GLY A 395 22.32 18.62 8.75
N ASP A 396 21.62 19.25 7.80
CA ASP A 396 20.71 18.61 6.86
C ASP A 396 21.46 18.22 5.56
N TRP A 397 21.31 16.99 5.10
CA TRP A 397 21.90 16.49 3.85
C TRP A 397 21.60 17.41 2.66
N ASN A 398 20.42 18.01 2.63
CA ASN A 398 19.97 18.85 1.54
C ASN A 398 20.33 20.34 1.72
N ASP A 399 21.09 20.72 2.75
CA ASP A 399 21.65 22.07 2.86
C ASP A 399 22.98 22.18 2.09
N PRO A 400 23.04 22.98 1.01
CA PRO A 400 24.26 23.15 0.21
C PRO A 400 25.46 23.71 0.99
N ASN A 401 25.24 24.32 2.16
CA ASN A 401 26.31 24.86 2.99
C ASN A 401 27.17 23.77 3.67
N HIS A 402 26.66 22.54 3.75
CA HIS A 402 27.38 21.41 4.35
C HIS A 402 28.25 20.62 3.38
N TRP A 403 28.29 21.00 2.09
CA TRP A 403 29.06 20.27 1.08
C TRP A 403 30.20 21.11 0.53
N SER A 404 31.43 20.57 0.54
CA SER A 404 32.64 21.21 0.01
C SER A 404 33.30 20.37 -1.07
N LEU A 405 34.02 21.00 -2.01
CA LEU A 405 34.83 20.29 -3.02
C LEU A 405 36.17 19.77 -2.45
N SER A 406 36.46 20.02 -1.17
CA SER A 406 37.67 19.56 -0.50
C SER A 406 37.42 19.36 1.00
N SER A 407 38.08 18.38 1.60
CA SER A 407 38.04 18.13 3.05
C SER A 407 38.28 19.39 3.88
N GLY A 408 37.33 19.73 4.77
CA GLY A 408 37.38 20.92 5.63
C GLY A 408 37.35 22.27 4.90
N GLY A 409 37.05 22.28 3.60
CA GLY A 409 37.00 23.47 2.76
C GLY A 409 35.74 24.32 2.96
N ALA A 410 35.66 25.41 2.19
CA ALA A 410 34.45 26.23 2.12
C ALA A 410 33.33 25.50 1.37
N SER A 411 32.07 25.87 1.63
CA SER A 411 30.92 25.32 0.91
C SER A 411 31.06 25.51 -0.60
N ALA A 412 30.70 24.45 -1.34
CA ALA A 412 30.57 24.42 -2.79
C ALA A 412 29.21 24.96 -3.28
N GLY A 413 28.26 25.20 -2.38
CA GLY A 413 26.93 25.72 -2.71
C GLY A 413 26.01 24.73 -3.43
N CYS A 414 26.36 23.44 -3.48
CA CYS A 414 25.59 22.41 -4.17
C CYS A 414 25.44 21.15 -3.33
N THR A 415 24.27 20.52 -3.34
CA THR A 415 24.06 19.20 -2.70
C THR A 415 24.49 18.05 -3.64
N PRO A 416 24.75 16.85 -3.08
CA PRO A 416 25.06 15.66 -3.87
C PRO A 416 23.88 15.17 -4.71
N ASN A 417 24.20 14.62 -5.87
CA ASN A 417 23.28 13.87 -6.71
C ASN A 417 23.85 12.45 -6.97
N ARG A 418 23.12 11.64 -7.75
CA ARG A 418 23.46 10.25 -8.06
C ARG A 418 24.80 10.00 -8.74
N LEU A 419 25.47 11.03 -9.27
CA LEU A 419 26.79 10.90 -9.88
C LEU A 419 27.92 11.25 -8.92
N ASP A 420 27.64 11.97 -7.84
CA ASP A 420 28.68 12.52 -6.96
C ASP A 420 29.19 11.50 -5.95
N ASN A 421 30.48 11.51 -5.70
CA ASN A 421 31.08 10.76 -4.62
C ASN A 421 31.04 11.63 -3.36
N VAL A 422 30.53 11.08 -2.26
CA VAL A 422 30.40 11.80 -1.00
C VAL A 422 31.31 11.21 0.07
N PHE A 423 31.99 12.09 0.79
CA PHE A 423 33.03 11.75 1.74
C PHE A 423 32.73 12.37 3.11
N PHE A 424 32.81 11.54 4.14
CA PHE A 424 32.83 11.96 5.53
C PHE A 424 34.17 11.56 6.12
N ASP A 425 34.99 12.55 6.45
CA ASP A 425 36.33 12.35 6.99
C ASP A 425 36.53 13.00 8.36
N ALA A 426 37.78 13.04 8.83
CA ALA A 426 38.13 13.60 10.14
C ALA A 426 37.76 15.09 10.30
N ASN A 427 37.57 15.83 9.19
CA ASN A 427 37.14 17.22 9.20
C ASN A 427 35.63 17.39 9.01
N SER A 428 34.89 16.30 8.80
CA SER A 428 33.45 16.36 8.53
C SER A 428 32.60 16.46 9.79
N LEU A 429 32.83 15.57 10.76
CA LEU A 429 31.94 15.38 11.92
C LEU A 429 32.76 15.24 13.22
N GLY A 430 32.27 15.90 14.27
CA GLY A 430 32.75 15.74 15.64
C GLY A 430 31.91 14.75 16.47
N ALA A 431 32.29 14.59 17.74
CA ALA A 431 31.60 13.69 18.65
C ALA A 431 30.15 14.14 18.91
N GLY A 432 29.19 13.25 18.66
CA GLY A 432 27.76 13.52 18.84
C GLY A 432 27.08 14.29 17.71
N ASP A 433 27.80 14.66 16.65
CA ASP A 433 27.19 15.30 15.49
C ASP A 433 26.19 14.39 14.79
N THR A 434 25.16 14.99 14.18
CA THR A 434 24.12 14.27 13.44
C THR A 434 23.95 14.82 12.02
N VAL A 435 23.94 13.92 11.04
CA VAL A 435 23.54 14.20 9.67
C VAL A 435 22.07 13.81 9.51
N TYR A 436 21.22 14.79 9.22
CA TYR A 436 19.79 14.59 9.01
C TYR A 436 19.50 14.33 7.53
N LEU A 437 18.75 13.26 7.27
CA LEU A 437 18.27 12.86 5.95
C LEU A 437 16.74 12.95 5.96
N PRO A 438 16.17 14.18 5.85
CA PRO A 438 14.72 14.39 5.95
C PRO A 438 13.97 13.68 4.81
N HIS A 439 12.69 13.36 5.00
CA HIS A 439 11.74 12.55 4.19
C HIS A 439 11.76 12.57 2.63
N LEU A 440 12.69 13.23 1.94
CA LEU A 440 12.93 13.19 0.50
C LEU A 440 14.05 12.19 0.15
N GLU A 441 14.05 11.65 -1.07
CA GLU A 441 15.10 10.73 -1.52
C GLU A 441 16.44 11.45 -1.63
N GLN A 442 17.38 11.14 -0.73
CA GLN A 442 18.77 11.57 -0.87
C GLN A 442 19.52 10.64 -1.83
N TYR A 443 20.35 11.24 -2.67
CA TYR A 443 21.12 10.51 -3.67
C TYR A 443 22.62 10.74 -3.49
N ALA A 444 23.40 9.69 -3.73
CA ALA A 444 24.82 9.80 -4.02
C ALA A 444 25.23 8.74 -5.05
N GLY A 445 26.37 8.94 -5.70
CA GLY A 445 27.12 7.91 -6.38
C GLY A 445 27.76 6.98 -5.35
N ASP A 446 29.03 7.20 -5.03
CA ASP A 446 29.73 6.52 -3.94
C ASP A 446 29.54 7.24 -2.61
N LEU A 447 29.33 6.51 -1.51
CA LEU A 447 29.35 7.05 -0.14
C LEU A 447 30.48 6.41 0.66
N THR A 448 31.42 7.24 1.10
CA THR A 448 32.56 6.83 1.93
C THR A 448 32.55 7.58 3.25
N VAL A 449 32.47 6.85 4.35
CA VAL A 449 32.67 7.39 5.70
C VAL A 449 33.97 6.78 6.23
N ASN A 450 35.03 7.59 6.35
CA ASN A 450 36.34 7.12 6.77
C ASN A 450 37.07 8.19 7.58
N GLY A 451 37.44 7.87 8.83
CA GLY A 451 38.20 8.80 9.69
C GLY A 451 37.33 9.71 10.56
N VAL A 452 36.01 9.60 10.50
CA VAL A 452 35.11 10.19 11.50
C VAL A 452 35.33 9.54 12.87
N THR A 453 35.25 10.34 13.94
CA THR A 453 35.43 9.88 15.32
C THR A 453 34.28 10.33 16.22
N GLY A 454 34.10 9.70 17.38
CA GLY A 454 33.10 10.16 18.35
C GLY A 454 31.65 9.75 18.05
N SER A 455 31.46 8.67 17.28
CA SER A 455 30.15 8.03 17.04
C SER A 455 29.07 8.96 16.49
N PRO A 456 29.32 9.71 15.40
CA PRO A 456 28.29 10.53 14.77
C PRO A 456 27.09 9.70 14.33
N THR A 457 25.94 10.35 14.20
CA THR A 457 24.69 9.70 13.83
C THR A 457 24.25 10.13 12.44
N PHE A 458 23.89 9.17 11.59
CA PHE A 458 23.13 9.41 10.36
C PHE A 458 21.69 9.05 10.65
N PHE A 459 20.77 10.02 10.58
CA PHE A 459 19.40 9.86 11.02
C PHE A 459 18.42 10.32 9.94
N GLY A 460 17.45 9.47 9.60
CA GLY A 460 16.45 9.79 8.60
C GLY A 460 15.78 8.55 8.02
N ASP A 461 15.09 8.72 6.90
CA ASP A 461 14.34 7.62 6.32
C ASP A 461 15.17 6.81 5.32
N TYR A 462 15.61 7.39 4.19
CA TYR A 462 16.21 6.62 3.11
C TYR A 462 17.35 7.34 2.39
N ILE A 463 18.39 6.59 2.03
CA ILE A 463 19.44 7.04 1.11
C ILE A 463 19.53 6.06 -0.06
N THR A 464 19.63 6.60 -1.28
CA THR A 464 19.80 5.82 -2.51
C THR A 464 21.20 6.06 -3.10
N LEU A 465 21.98 4.98 -3.16
CA LEU A 465 23.34 4.96 -3.68
C LEU A 465 23.36 4.32 -5.06
N TYR A 466 23.88 5.06 -6.03
CA TYR A 466 24.15 4.56 -7.39
C TYR A 466 25.60 4.10 -7.56
N GLY A 467 26.31 3.99 -6.45
CA GLY A 467 27.66 3.50 -6.34
C GLY A 467 27.89 2.70 -5.05
N SER A 468 29.12 2.68 -4.59
CA SER A 468 29.60 1.91 -3.45
C SER A 468 29.17 2.50 -2.12
N LEU A 469 29.05 1.63 -1.12
CA LEU A 469 28.87 2.01 0.28
C LEU A 469 30.07 1.52 1.08
N ASP A 470 30.83 2.44 1.67
CA ASP A 470 32.01 2.14 2.49
C ASP A 470 31.92 2.90 3.83
N LEU A 471 31.51 2.19 4.89
CA LEU A 471 31.26 2.77 6.21
C LEU A 471 32.43 2.53 7.18
N ASN A 472 32.52 3.40 8.20
CA ASN A 472 33.44 3.27 9.34
C ASN A 472 32.76 2.57 10.54
N HIS A 473 33.54 1.90 11.38
CA HIS A 473 33.08 1.14 12.55
C HIS A 473 32.66 2.02 13.75
N GLN A 474 32.84 3.33 13.67
CA GLN A 474 32.58 4.29 14.75
C GLN A 474 31.47 5.28 14.39
N MET A 475 30.29 4.78 14.02
CA MET A 475 29.12 5.62 13.70
C MET A 475 27.80 4.91 14.03
N ASN A 476 26.74 5.70 14.19
CA ASN A 476 25.38 5.22 14.36
C ASN A 476 24.61 5.42 13.05
N TRP A 477 24.38 4.34 12.30
CA TRP A 477 23.52 4.38 11.12
C TRP A 477 22.07 4.14 11.54
N ARG A 478 21.30 5.22 11.65
CA ARG A 478 19.88 5.23 12.04
C ARG A 478 19.01 5.66 10.86
N LEU A 479 19.31 5.11 9.69
CA LEU A 479 18.42 5.21 8.54
C LEU A 479 17.46 4.04 8.55
N TYR A 480 16.19 4.31 8.23
CA TYR A 480 15.21 3.26 8.04
C TYR A 480 15.60 2.35 6.86
N GLN A 481 15.98 2.94 5.72
CA GLN A 481 16.31 2.25 4.47
C GLN A 481 17.64 2.70 3.87
N THR A 482 18.39 1.74 3.34
CA THR A 482 19.59 1.96 2.53
C THR A 482 19.39 1.25 1.19
N HIS A 483 19.27 2.02 0.12
CA HIS A 483 19.00 1.54 -1.22
C HIS A 483 20.27 1.52 -2.06
N LEU A 484 20.62 0.34 -2.56
CA LEU A 484 21.80 0.08 -3.37
C LEU A 484 21.37 -0.20 -4.81
N ARG A 485 21.65 0.72 -5.73
CA ARG A 485 21.16 0.72 -7.12
C ARG A 485 22.28 0.92 -8.15
N SER A 486 23.54 0.70 -7.78
CA SER A 486 24.66 0.86 -8.69
C SER A 486 24.60 -0.12 -9.86
N PRO A 487 24.58 0.35 -11.12
CA PRO A 487 24.71 -0.52 -12.29
C PRO A 487 26.17 -0.92 -12.58
N ARG A 488 27.14 -0.44 -11.77
CA ARG A 488 28.58 -0.61 -12.01
C ARG A 488 29.05 -1.95 -11.42
N THR A 489 29.68 -2.79 -12.23
CA THR A 489 30.18 -4.12 -11.83
C THR A 489 31.29 -4.12 -10.78
N GLY A 490 31.83 -2.96 -10.40
CA GLY A 490 32.87 -2.81 -9.38
C GLY A 490 32.40 -2.16 -8.07
N SER A 491 31.10 -1.98 -7.85
CA SER A 491 30.63 -1.35 -6.62
C SER A 491 30.73 -2.29 -5.43
N ILE A 492 31.13 -1.73 -4.28
CA ILE A 492 31.35 -2.51 -3.06
C ILE A 492 30.32 -2.17 -1.99
N LEU A 493 30.14 -3.11 -1.06
CA LEU A 493 29.46 -2.89 0.21
C LEU A 493 30.42 -3.26 1.35
N ARG A 494 30.81 -2.28 2.16
CA ARG A 494 31.57 -2.45 3.39
C ARG A 494 30.85 -1.71 4.52
N THR A 495 30.50 -2.42 5.58
CA THR A 495 29.74 -1.83 6.72
C THR A 495 30.57 -1.65 7.98
N THR A 496 31.72 -2.32 8.05
CA THR A 496 32.63 -2.42 9.19
C THR A 496 31.93 -2.75 10.51
N GLY A 497 30.89 -3.59 10.43
CA GLY A 497 30.07 -4.01 11.57
C GLY A 497 28.93 -3.06 11.93
N THR A 498 28.76 -1.96 11.18
CA THR A 498 27.62 -1.03 11.36
C THR A 498 26.33 -1.73 10.94
N PRO A 499 25.35 -1.91 11.86
CA PRO A 499 24.10 -2.58 11.53
C PRO A 499 23.22 -1.69 10.65
N LEU A 500 22.60 -2.29 9.64
CA LEU A 500 21.60 -1.65 8.80
C LEU A 500 20.20 -2.14 9.20
N MET A 501 19.18 -1.30 9.08
CA MET A 501 17.79 -1.71 9.34
C MET A 501 17.24 -2.43 8.09
N TYR A 502 16.87 -1.68 7.06
CA TYR A 502 16.48 -2.23 5.76
C TYR A 502 17.56 -1.99 4.70
N LEU A 503 18.08 -3.08 4.12
CA LEU A 503 18.99 -3.04 2.99
C LEU A 503 18.29 -3.54 1.73
N THR A 504 18.12 -2.66 0.74
CA THR A 504 17.48 -3.01 -0.52
C THR A 504 18.46 -2.92 -1.67
N TYR A 505 18.61 -4.02 -2.41
CA TYR A 505 19.27 -4.06 -3.71
C TYR A 505 18.22 -3.86 -4.81
N GLY A 506 18.30 -2.73 -5.50
CA GLY A 506 17.33 -2.33 -6.52
C GLY A 506 17.66 -2.80 -7.95
N ASP A 507 17.02 -2.19 -8.94
CA ASP A 507 17.06 -2.65 -10.33
C ASP A 507 18.46 -2.75 -10.94
N SER A 508 18.77 -3.92 -11.53
CA SER A 508 20.01 -4.20 -12.27
C SER A 508 21.31 -3.84 -11.53
N CYS A 509 21.31 -3.92 -10.20
CA CYS A 509 22.47 -3.53 -9.41
C CYS A 509 23.61 -4.56 -9.47
N TRP A 510 24.83 -4.14 -9.13
CA TRP A 510 25.96 -5.02 -8.89
C TRP A 510 26.73 -4.59 -7.64
N TYR A 511 26.85 -5.48 -6.65
CA TYR A 511 27.60 -5.22 -5.42
C TYR A 511 28.44 -6.43 -4.99
N THR A 512 29.63 -6.16 -4.47
CA THR A 512 30.48 -7.17 -3.82
C THR A 512 30.71 -6.80 -2.36
N LEU A 513 30.33 -7.68 -1.44
CA LEU A 513 30.59 -7.52 -0.02
C LEU A 513 32.08 -7.58 0.28
N GLN A 514 32.53 -6.71 1.18
CA GLN A 514 33.93 -6.61 1.60
C GLN A 514 34.17 -7.09 3.03
N ASP A 515 33.11 -7.23 3.82
CA ASP A 515 33.12 -7.69 5.20
C ASP A 515 31.81 -8.38 5.58
N SER A 516 31.73 -8.84 6.82
CA SER A 516 30.50 -9.42 7.36
C SER A 516 29.40 -8.36 7.44
N LEU A 517 28.22 -8.70 6.92
CA LEU A 517 27.07 -7.82 6.86
C LEU A 517 26.13 -8.10 8.04
N TYR A 518 25.69 -7.03 8.71
CA TYR A 518 24.62 -7.05 9.69
C TYR A 518 23.49 -6.16 9.18
N ALA A 519 22.35 -6.75 8.83
CA ALA A 519 21.17 -6.01 8.40
C ALA A 519 19.91 -6.69 8.94
N GLU A 520 18.94 -5.96 9.48
CA GLU A 520 17.73 -6.61 10.01
C GLU A 520 16.90 -7.24 8.89
N TRP A 521 16.70 -6.53 7.78
CA TRP A 521 16.04 -7.05 6.58
C TRP A 521 16.89 -6.80 5.33
N ILE A 522 17.06 -7.85 4.52
CA ILE A 522 17.70 -7.77 3.21
C ILE A 522 16.66 -8.09 2.13
N TYR A 523 16.44 -7.14 1.23
CA TYR A 523 15.57 -7.28 0.07
C TYR A 523 16.38 -7.16 -1.22
N GLN A 524 16.36 -8.19 -2.05
CA GLN A 524 16.96 -8.17 -3.37
C GLN A 524 15.88 -8.18 -4.44
N GLN A 525 15.54 -7.00 -4.96
CA GLN A 525 14.51 -6.83 -5.99
C GLN A 525 14.99 -7.35 -7.35
N ASN A 526 16.25 -7.08 -7.67
CA ASN A 526 16.89 -7.46 -8.93
C ASN A 526 18.41 -7.41 -8.77
N GLY A 527 19.16 -7.66 -9.85
CA GLY A 527 20.60 -7.47 -9.91
C GLY A 527 21.40 -8.59 -9.26
N ASN A 528 22.71 -8.38 -9.25
CA ASN A 528 23.72 -9.35 -8.81
C ASN A 528 24.34 -8.86 -7.50
N VAL A 529 24.36 -9.73 -6.50
CA VAL A 529 25.04 -9.48 -5.23
C VAL A 529 26.02 -10.61 -4.99
N ASP A 530 27.30 -10.27 -4.97
CA ASP A 530 28.37 -11.16 -4.57
C ASP A 530 28.66 -11.03 -3.09
N TYR A 531 28.23 -12.04 -2.33
CA TYR A 531 28.46 -12.12 -0.89
C TYR A 531 29.91 -12.47 -0.54
N ASN A 532 30.72 -12.87 -1.53
CA ASN A 532 32.18 -12.92 -1.45
C ASN A 532 32.73 -13.72 -0.25
N GLY A 533 32.06 -14.83 0.09
CA GLY A 533 32.45 -15.69 1.21
C GLY A 533 32.25 -15.09 2.60
N GLN A 534 31.53 -13.97 2.71
CA GLN A 534 31.31 -13.27 3.97
C GLN A 534 30.17 -13.88 4.79
N ASN A 535 30.16 -13.57 6.08
CA ASN A 535 29.02 -13.87 6.95
C ASN A 535 27.94 -12.81 6.79
N VAL A 536 26.68 -13.25 6.70
CA VAL A 536 25.51 -12.38 6.60
C VAL A 536 24.59 -12.67 7.76
N ASN A 537 24.39 -11.68 8.62
CA ASN A 537 23.50 -11.77 9.76
C ASN A 537 22.26 -10.94 9.47
N THR A 538 21.11 -11.61 9.37
CA THR A 538 19.84 -10.96 9.12
C THR A 538 18.71 -11.57 9.91
N ARG A 539 17.57 -10.87 10.00
CA ARG A 539 16.31 -11.52 10.38
C ARG A 539 15.66 -12.14 9.15
N LEU A 540 15.62 -11.41 8.04
CA LEU A 540 15.01 -11.84 6.79
C LEU A 540 15.95 -11.68 5.61
N LEU A 541 16.11 -12.75 4.82
CA LEU A 541 16.64 -12.67 3.47
C LEU A 541 15.49 -12.87 2.47
N SER A 542 15.18 -11.84 1.67
CA SER A 542 14.16 -11.93 0.63
C SER A 542 14.72 -11.58 -0.75
N GLY A 543 14.33 -12.36 -1.76
CA GLY A 543 14.75 -12.15 -3.14
C GLY A 543 13.62 -12.41 -4.12
N TYR A 544 13.47 -11.53 -5.10
CA TYR A 544 12.48 -11.64 -6.17
C TYR A 544 13.01 -12.49 -7.34
N PRO A 545 12.16 -12.92 -8.30
CA PRO A 545 12.56 -13.87 -9.35
C PRO A 545 13.77 -13.48 -10.22
N ALA A 546 14.08 -12.18 -10.33
CA ALA A 546 15.22 -11.68 -11.11
C ALA A 546 16.51 -11.53 -10.29
N ALA A 547 16.46 -11.71 -8.97
CA ALA A 547 17.61 -11.59 -8.08
C ALA A 547 18.65 -12.70 -8.32
N GLN A 548 19.93 -12.34 -8.36
CA GLN A 548 21.06 -13.27 -8.43
C GLN A 548 21.97 -13.09 -7.21
N ALA A 549 22.05 -14.09 -6.35
CA ALA A 549 22.87 -14.11 -5.15
C ALA A 549 24.07 -15.04 -5.35
N ILE A 550 25.28 -14.49 -5.52
CA ILE A 550 26.52 -15.26 -5.60
C ILE A 550 27.00 -15.50 -4.17
N THR A 551 26.94 -16.76 -3.73
CA THR A 551 27.01 -17.12 -2.29
C THR A 551 28.09 -18.12 -1.96
N ALA A 552 28.97 -18.44 -2.91
CA ALA A 552 30.05 -19.40 -2.71
C ALA A 552 30.84 -19.08 -1.42
N ASN A 553 30.98 -20.10 -0.57
CA ASN A 553 31.67 -20.07 0.72
C ASN A 553 31.08 -19.08 1.76
N SER A 554 29.91 -18.49 1.50
CA SER A 554 29.25 -17.55 2.41
C SER A 554 28.42 -18.30 3.44
N THR A 555 28.22 -17.68 4.61
CA THR A 555 27.36 -18.23 5.67
C THR A 555 26.27 -17.23 6.04
N PHE A 556 25.01 -17.66 6.03
CA PHE A 556 23.87 -16.84 6.39
C PHE A 556 23.32 -17.26 7.74
N TYR A 557 23.18 -16.30 8.66
CA TYR A 557 22.53 -16.46 9.96
C TYR A 557 21.20 -15.69 9.90
N LEU A 558 20.08 -16.40 9.90
CA LEU A 558 18.77 -15.78 9.66
C LEU A 558 17.61 -16.42 10.42
N LYS A 559 16.50 -15.70 10.51
CA LYS A 559 15.23 -16.28 10.97
C LYS A 559 14.45 -16.84 9.78
N ASP A 560 14.28 -16.00 8.76
CA ASP A 560 13.41 -16.28 7.62
C ASP A 560 14.17 -16.11 6.30
N MET A 561 13.92 -17.00 5.35
CA MET A 561 14.43 -16.93 3.98
C MET A 561 13.26 -17.09 3.00
N TYR A 562 12.98 -16.05 2.21
CA TYR A 562 11.95 -16.03 1.17
C TYR A 562 12.58 -15.61 -0.17
N PHE A 563 13.19 -16.55 -0.87
CA PHE A 563 14.01 -16.26 -2.03
C PHE A 563 13.51 -16.98 -3.29
N ASP A 564 12.98 -16.20 -4.24
CA ASP A 564 12.46 -16.67 -5.53
C ASP A 564 13.48 -16.51 -6.68
N GLY A 565 14.61 -15.87 -6.39
CA GLY A 565 15.72 -15.66 -7.31
C GLY A 565 16.65 -16.87 -7.45
N THR A 566 17.86 -16.64 -7.97
CA THR A 566 18.87 -17.68 -8.20
C THR A 566 20.03 -17.54 -7.24
N PHE A 567 20.39 -18.64 -6.56
CA PHE A 567 21.66 -18.75 -5.83
C PHE A 567 22.75 -19.33 -6.74
N ILE A 568 23.86 -18.61 -6.89
CA ILE A 568 25.01 -19.02 -7.69
C ILE A 568 26.13 -19.46 -6.75
N GLY A 569 26.68 -20.66 -6.95
CA GLY A 569 27.72 -21.22 -6.10
C GLY A 569 27.21 -21.74 -4.74
N SER A 570 25.90 -21.97 -4.59
CA SER A 570 25.27 -22.41 -3.34
C SER A 570 25.81 -23.73 -2.77
N GLY A 571 26.48 -24.55 -3.58
CA GLY A 571 27.04 -25.84 -3.16
C GLY A 571 28.12 -25.76 -2.08
N THR A 572 28.62 -24.57 -1.77
CA THR A 572 29.53 -24.32 -0.63
C THR A 572 28.97 -23.30 0.38
N THR A 573 27.68 -22.98 0.29
CA THR A 573 26.98 -22.03 1.15
C THR A 573 26.32 -22.73 2.32
N ASP A 574 26.43 -22.12 3.50
CA ASP A 574 25.76 -22.56 4.72
C ASP A 574 24.63 -21.61 5.08
N ILE A 575 23.46 -22.16 5.41
CA ILE A 575 22.31 -21.43 5.93
C ILE A 575 22.03 -21.92 7.36
N ILE A 576 22.09 -21.00 8.32
CA ILE A 576 21.90 -21.28 9.73
C ILE A 576 20.68 -20.48 10.20
N PHE A 577 19.65 -21.21 10.60
CA PHE A 577 18.44 -20.66 11.21
C PHE A 577 18.62 -20.60 12.73
N ASP A 578 19.20 -19.49 13.20
CA ASP A 578 19.58 -19.23 14.60
C ASP A 578 18.50 -18.51 15.41
N LYS A 579 17.34 -18.26 14.79
CA LYS A 579 16.20 -17.51 15.36
C LYS A 579 14.90 -18.22 14.99
N GLY A 580 13.96 -18.31 15.93
CA GLY A 580 12.75 -19.14 15.77
C GLY A 580 11.42 -18.42 15.99
N PRO A 581 10.30 -19.00 15.51
CA PRO A 581 10.25 -20.09 14.54
C PRO A 581 10.70 -19.61 13.16
N ALA A 582 11.49 -20.43 12.46
CA ALA A 582 12.14 -20.12 11.20
C ALA A 582 11.36 -20.63 9.98
N TYR A 583 11.33 -19.85 8.90
CA TYR A 583 10.72 -20.26 7.64
C TYR A 583 11.71 -20.21 6.49
N CYS A 584 11.91 -21.35 5.84
CA CYS A 584 12.66 -21.46 4.59
C CYS A 584 11.68 -21.67 3.43
N ARG A 585 11.61 -20.69 2.52
CA ARG A 585 10.98 -20.82 1.20
C ARG A 585 12.00 -20.50 0.12
N ASN A 586 12.37 -21.53 -0.64
CA ASN A 586 13.21 -21.38 -1.83
C ASN A 586 12.53 -22.06 -3.02
N ASN A 587 12.01 -21.24 -3.94
CA ASN A 587 11.15 -21.71 -5.04
C ASN A 587 11.94 -22.11 -6.30
N ARG A 588 13.28 -22.12 -6.27
CA ARG A 588 14.12 -22.54 -7.42
C ARG A 588 15.17 -23.54 -6.99
N ALA A 589 15.50 -24.49 -7.88
CA ALA A 589 16.49 -25.53 -7.67
C ALA A 589 17.86 -24.93 -7.27
N SER A 590 18.12 -24.90 -5.96
CA SER A 590 19.37 -24.48 -5.33
C SER A 590 19.91 -25.67 -4.55
N GLN A 591 21.23 -25.86 -4.59
CA GLN A 591 21.89 -26.92 -3.83
C GLN A 591 22.77 -26.29 -2.76
N PHE A 592 22.34 -26.35 -1.49
CA PHE A 592 23.13 -25.81 -0.38
C PHE A 592 24.09 -26.86 0.19
N ARG A 593 25.19 -26.41 0.80
CA ARG A 593 26.10 -27.30 1.54
C ARG A 593 25.43 -27.74 2.83
N ASN A 594 25.18 -26.80 3.73
CA ASN A 594 24.55 -27.08 5.02
C ASN A 594 23.32 -26.20 5.22
N MET A 595 22.27 -26.80 5.80
CA MET A 595 21.17 -26.09 6.41
C MET A 595 21.03 -26.57 7.86
N TYR A 596 21.11 -25.63 8.81
CA TYR A 596 21.06 -25.95 10.24
C TYR A 596 19.97 -25.15 10.93
N PHE A 597 18.98 -25.83 11.47
CA PHE A 597 17.91 -25.25 12.28
C PHE A 597 18.22 -25.43 13.77
N ILE A 598 18.66 -24.35 14.42
CA ILE A 598 18.89 -24.32 15.87
C ILE A 598 17.55 -24.20 16.60
N GLU A 599 16.61 -23.46 16.01
CA GLU A 599 15.26 -23.22 16.52
C GLU A 599 14.20 -23.98 15.69
N ARG A 600 12.96 -24.03 16.17
CA ARG A 600 11.84 -24.66 15.43
C ARG A 600 11.77 -24.10 14.01
N GLY A 601 11.67 -24.97 13.01
CA GLY A 601 11.75 -24.56 11.60
C GLY A 601 10.68 -25.14 10.70
N PHE A 602 10.54 -24.52 9.53
CA PHE A 602 9.81 -25.04 8.37
C PHE A 602 10.74 -25.03 7.14
N LEU A 603 10.90 -26.19 6.51
CA LEU A 603 11.60 -26.38 5.25
C LEU A 603 10.57 -26.56 4.12
N SER A 604 10.56 -25.64 3.15
CA SER A 604 9.65 -25.70 2.00
C SER A 604 9.89 -26.90 1.09
N ASP A 605 9.11 -26.97 0.03
CA ASP A 605 9.24 -27.98 -1.00
C ASP A 605 10.49 -27.77 -1.87
N SER A 606 10.94 -28.85 -2.52
CA SER A 606 11.94 -28.84 -3.60
C SER A 606 13.33 -28.29 -3.25
N VAL A 607 13.73 -28.37 -1.97
CA VAL A 607 15.06 -27.97 -1.51
C VAL A 607 16.06 -29.10 -1.73
N THR A 608 17.25 -28.76 -2.25
CA THR A 608 18.39 -29.68 -2.32
C THR A 608 19.48 -29.23 -1.35
N VAL A 609 19.95 -30.12 -0.48
CA VAL A 609 20.99 -29.80 0.51
C VAL A 609 21.88 -31.01 0.80
N ALA A 610 23.19 -30.78 0.97
CA ALA A 610 24.12 -31.87 1.27
C ALA A 610 24.02 -32.33 2.74
N SER A 611 23.82 -31.40 3.70
CA SER A 611 23.56 -31.71 5.11
C SER A 611 22.42 -30.86 5.69
N LEU A 612 21.42 -31.51 6.26
CA LEU A 612 20.33 -30.89 7.01
C LEU A 612 20.41 -31.33 8.47
N VAL A 613 20.52 -30.37 9.40
CA VAL A 613 20.49 -30.64 10.84
C VAL A 613 19.40 -29.81 11.50
N ALA A 614 18.65 -30.39 12.44
CA ALA A 614 17.70 -29.65 13.27
C ALA A 614 17.76 -30.08 14.73
N ASP A 615 18.04 -29.12 15.62
CA ASP A 615 18.09 -29.31 17.08
C ASP A 615 16.71 -29.26 17.72
N GLN A 616 15.79 -28.55 17.08
CA GLN A 616 14.40 -28.38 17.50
C GLN A 616 13.45 -28.96 16.43
N ALA A 617 12.14 -28.86 16.68
CA ALA A 617 11.14 -29.42 15.80
C ALA A 617 11.22 -28.84 14.37
N LEU A 618 11.11 -29.70 13.35
CA LEU A 618 11.21 -29.31 11.94
C LEU A 618 10.02 -29.84 11.14
N ASP A 619 9.31 -28.94 10.48
CA ASP A 619 8.29 -29.29 9.51
C ASP A 619 8.91 -29.30 8.10
N ILE A 620 8.78 -30.39 7.35
CA ILE A 620 9.39 -30.59 6.03
C ILE A 620 8.30 -30.77 4.97
N GLY A 621 8.40 -29.98 3.90
CA GLY A 621 7.55 -30.05 2.72
C GLY A 621 7.80 -31.27 1.84
N ASN A 622 7.52 -31.11 0.55
CA ASN A 622 7.56 -32.15 -0.47
C ASN A 622 8.79 -32.03 -1.39
N ALA A 623 9.17 -33.13 -2.03
CA ALA A 623 10.18 -33.20 -3.08
C ALA A 623 11.58 -32.67 -2.72
N ASN A 624 11.96 -32.72 -1.44
CA ASN A 624 13.31 -32.37 -1.02
C ASN A 624 14.30 -33.50 -1.32
N THR A 625 15.55 -33.13 -1.63
CA THR A 625 16.68 -34.05 -1.85
C THR A 625 17.80 -33.71 -0.88
N ILE A 626 18.03 -34.59 0.10
CA ILE A 626 18.97 -34.37 1.19
C ILE A 626 20.07 -35.43 1.15
N GLY A 627 21.33 -35.02 1.25
CA GLY A 627 22.45 -35.95 1.41
C GLY A 627 22.41 -36.62 2.78
N PHE A 628 22.76 -35.87 3.82
CA PHE A 628 22.71 -36.31 5.21
C PHE A 628 21.67 -35.51 6.00
N ALA A 629 20.81 -36.18 6.76
CA ALA A 629 19.85 -35.54 7.66
C ALA A 629 20.05 -36.01 9.10
N GLN A 630 20.11 -35.08 10.07
CA GLN A 630 20.12 -35.41 11.50
C GLN A 630 19.10 -34.58 12.28
N PHE A 631 18.23 -35.26 13.02
CA PHE A 631 17.14 -34.62 13.77
C PHE A 631 17.16 -35.03 15.23
N TYR A 632 17.05 -34.05 16.14
CA TYR A 632 17.08 -34.27 17.59
C TYR A 632 15.69 -34.17 18.26
N HIS A 633 14.69 -33.62 17.56
CA HIS A 633 13.33 -33.46 18.08
C HIS A 633 12.27 -33.99 17.10
N ASP A 634 11.04 -33.48 17.18
CA ASP A 634 9.93 -33.91 16.33
C ASP A 634 10.11 -33.41 14.90
N VAL A 635 9.89 -34.29 13.94
CA VAL A 635 9.88 -33.96 12.51
C VAL A 635 8.51 -34.32 11.94
N THR A 636 7.87 -33.36 11.29
CA THR A 636 6.61 -33.58 10.57
C THR A 636 6.85 -33.42 9.08
N VAL A 637 6.54 -34.43 8.29
CA VAL A 637 6.80 -34.46 6.85
C VAL A 637 5.48 -34.53 6.10
N SER A 638 5.16 -33.50 5.31
CA SER A 638 3.89 -33.41 4.60
C SER A 638 3.90 -34.01 3.19
N GLY A 639 5.07 -34.33 2.64
CA GLY A 639 5.22 -34.86 1.27
C GLY A 639 6.33 -35.91 1.14
N SER A 640 6.50 -36.42 -0.08
CA SER A 640 7.53 -37.41 -0.41
C SER A 640 8.90 -36.77 -0.55
N ASN A 641 9.93 -37.35 0.06
CA ASN A 641 11.30 -36.79 0.10
C ASN A 641 12.35 -37.87 -0.14
N SER A 642 13.53 -37.47 -0.61
CA SER A 642 14.69 -38.36 -0.77
C SER A 642 15.80 -37.94 0.18
N ILE A 643 16.29 -38.87 1.00
CA ILE A 643 17.39 -38.66 1.94
C ILE A 643 18.42 -39.77 1.72
N ASP A 644 19.69 -39.46 1.49
CA ASP A 644 20.70 -40.52 1.31
C ASP A 644 21.02 -41.22 2.64
N ASP A 645 21.42 -40.48 3.67
CA ASP A 645 21.66 -40.99 5.04
C ASP A 645 20.82 -40.21 6.06
N LEU A 646 19.88 -40.89 6.72
CA LEU A 646 19.02 -40.33 7.76
C LEU A 646 19.44 -40.83 9.15
N ARG A 647 19.77 -39.89 10.06
CA ARG A 647 19.99 -40.16 11.48
C ARG A 647 18.92 -39.50 12.36
N LEU A 648 18.10 -40.32 12.98
CA LEU A 648 17.15 -39.89 13.99
C LEU A 648 17.82 -39.98 15.37
N SER A 649 18.17 -38.83 15.96
CA SER A 649 18.76 -38.69 17.30
C SER A 649 17.70 -38.20 18.30
N ASN A 650 16.46 -38.66 18.13
CA ASN A 650 15.26 -38.06 18.67
C ASN A 650 14.53 -39.01 19.65
N GLY A 651 15.27 -39.73 20.49
CA GLY A 651 14.67 -40.60 21.51
C GLY A 651 13.65 -39.83 22.37
N GLY A 652 12.41 -40.35 22.45
CA GLY A 652 11.28 -39.67 23.10
C GLY A 652 10.41 -38.80 22.17
N PHE A 653 10.86 -38.56 20.93
CA PHE A 653 10.18 -37.72 19.94
C PHE A 653 9.82 -38.49 18.66
N ASN A 654 9.13 -37.82 17.73
CA ASN A 654 8.52 -38.47 16.56
C ASN A 654 9.05 -37.96 15.22
N TYR A 655 9.36 -38.88 14.32
CA TYR A 655 9.34 -38.65 12.88
C TYR A 655 7.96 -39.08 12.34
N SER A 656 7.16 -38.11 11.89
CA SER A 656 5.78 -38.32 11.45
C SER A 656 5.61 -37.90 9.99
N GLN A 657 5.18 -38.81 9.12
CA GLN A 657 4.99 -38.53 7.69
C GLN A 657 3.52 -38.65 7.28
N ALA A 658 3.08 -37.82 6.34
CA ALA A 658 1.74 -37.86 5.78
C ALA A 658 1.41 -39.25 5.18
N PRO A 659 0.13 -39.68 5.22
CA PRO A 659 -0.27 -40.98 4.68
C PRO A 659 -0.03 -41.06 3.16
N GLY A 660 0.39 -42.22 2.67
CA GLY A 660 0.65 -42.45 1.24
C GLY A 660 1.96 -41.85 0.70
N GLU A 661 2.57 -40.90 1.40
CA GLU A 661 3.86 -40.32 1.01
C GLU A 661 5.02 -41.29 1.20
N THR A 662 6.11 -41.07 0.46
CA THR A 662 7.29 -41.94 0.46
C THR A 662 8.55 -41.20 0.88
N LEU A 663 9.22 -41.70 1.92
CA LEU A 663 10.62 -41.40 2.21
C LEU A 663 11.49 -42.39 1.42
N THR A 664 12.29 -41.88 0.50
CA THR A 664 13.26 -42.69 -0.26
C THR A 664 14.64 -42.55 0.37
N LEU A 665 15.20 -43.68 0.83
CA LEU A 665 16.53 -43.75 1.41
C LEU A 665 17.56 -44.20 0.37
N GLY A 666 18.70 -43.51 0.32
CA GLY A 666 19.81 -43.91 -0.55
C GLY A 666 20.67 -45.00 0.09
N THR A 667 21.18 -44.72 1.29
CA THR A 667 22.22 -45.52 1.95
C THR A 667 21.83 -46.02 3.33
N ASN A 668 21.16 -45.23 4.18
CA ASN A 668 20.92 -45.66 5.57
C ASN A 668 19.75 -44.96 6.28
N LEU A 669 19.22 -45.65 7.30
CA LEU A 669 18.42 -45.08 8.37
C LEU A 669 19.02 -45.55 9.71
N GLN A 670 19.56 -44.61 10.47
CA GLN A 670 20.08 -44.81 11.82
C GLN A 670 19.13 -44.19 12.84
N VAL A 671 18.87 -44.92 13.92
CA VAL A 671 18.15 -44.39 15.08
C VAL A 671 19.07 -44.45 16.30
N GLN A 672 19.22 -43.33 16.98
CA GLN A 672 19.90 -43.20 18.27
C GLN A 672 18.85 -42.99 19.34
N ALA A 673 18.36 -44.11 19.88
CA ALA A 673 17.37 -44.17 20.94
C ALA A 673 17.75 -45.31 21.91
N ASP A 674 17.14 -45.29 23.09
CA ASP A 674 17.28 -46.35 24.07
C ASP A 674 15.92 -46.62 24.75
N CYS A 675 15.93 -47.54 25.72
CA CYS A 675 14.70 -47.94 26.40
C CYS A 675 14.07 -46.82 27.28
N ASN A 676 14.76 -45.72 27.52
CA ASN A 676 14.24 -44.57 28.27
C ASN A 676 13.53 -43.55 27.37
N GLY A 677 13.68 -43.67 26.06
CA GLY A 677 13.02 -42.79 25.11
C GLY A 677 12.99 -43.41 23.73
N LEU A 678 11.92 -44.15 23.42
CA LEU A 678 11.75 -44.75 22.09
C LEU A 678 11.56 -43.64 21.05
N ALA A 679 12.29 -43.71 19.94
CA ALA A 679 12.04 -42.85 18.79
C ALA A 679 10.77 -43.30 18.06
N GLY A 680 9.83 -42.39 17.81
CA GLY A 680 8.65 -42.69 17.01
C GLY A 680 8.94 -42.57 15.52
N ILE A 681 8.52 -43.57 14.74
CA ILE A 681 8.43 -43.47 13.27
C ILE A 681 7.00 -43.85 12.90
N ARG A 682 6.23 -42.89 12.40
CA ARG A 682 4.77 -43.06 12.28
C ARG A 682 4.17 -42.33 11.08
N SER A 683 2.99 -42.78 10.68
CA SER A 683 2.08 -41.95 9.90
C SER A 683 1.48 -40.86 10.78
N THR A 684 1.23 -39.68 10.22
CA THR A 684 0.45 -38.62 10.89
C THR A 684 -1.01 -39.01 11.13
N VAL A 685 -1.50 -40.04 10.43
CA VAL A 685 -2.85 -40.59 10.62
C VAL A 685 -2.76 -42.10 10.88
N SER A 686 -3.08 -42.49 12.11
CA SER A 686 -3.08 -43.89 12.54
C SER A 686 -4.07 -44.72 11.72
N GLY A 687 -3.68 -45.96 11.38
CA GLY A 687 -4.45 -46.84 10.51
C GLY A 687 -4.20 -46.63 9.02
N THR A 688 -3.58 -45.53 8.60
CA THR A 688 -3.28 -45.24 7.20
C THR A 688 -1.78 -45.18 6.95
N PRO A 689 -1.18 -46.17 6.25
CA PRO A 689 0.27 -46.27 6.15
C PRO A 689 0.95 -45.11 5.39
N THR A 690 2.13 -44.75 5.86
CA THR A 690 3.15 -44.00 5.12
C THR A 690 4.27 -44.94 4.65
N ASN A 691 5.08 -44.56 3.66
CA ASN A 691 6.06 -45.45 3.04
C ASN A 691 7.51 -45.05 3.35
N ILE A 692 8.37 -46.02 3.64
CA ILE A 692 9.83 -45.91 3.65
C ILE A 692 10.38 -46.90 2.62
N SER A 693 11.20 -46.43 1.70
CA SER A 693 11.72 -47.25 0.60
C SER A 693 13.24 -47.17 0.50
N MET A 694 13.89 -48.31 0.30
CA MET A 694 15.33 -48.39 0.00
C MET A 694 15.57 -49.51 -1.02
N THR A 695 16.32 -49.22 -2.08
CA THR A 695 16.43 -50.11 -3.26
C THR A 695 17.07 -51.47 -2.96
N SER A 696 18.06 -51.50 -2.07
CA SER A 696 18.83 -52.70 -1.74
C SER A 696 19.57 -52.52 -0.42
N GLY A 697 20.05 -53.62 0.17
CA GLY A 697 20.74 -53.59 1.46
C GLY A 697 19.82 -53.96 2.62
N SER A 698 20.14 -53.46 3.81
CA SER A 698 19.37 -53.74 5.03
C SER A 698 19.36 -52.53 5.96
N VAL A 699 18.19 -52.20 6.48
CA VAL A 699 17.98 -51.21 7.56
C VAL A 699 17.74 -51.97 8.86
N THR A 700 18.54 -51.68 9.89
CA THR A 700 18.35 -52.21 11.23
C THR A 700 18.31 -51.07 12.24
N VAL A 701 17.20 -50.94 12.95
CA VAL A 701 16.98 -49.92 13.99
C VAL A 701 16.72 -50.59 15.34
N ASP A 702 16.94 -49.86 16.42
CA ASP A 702 16.72 -50.33 17.79
C ASP A 702 15.92 -49.28 18.58
N TYR A 703 15.09 -49.73 19.53
CA TYR A 703 14.26 -48.86 20.40
C TYR A 703 13.35 -47.87 19.66
N VAL A 704 12.61 -48.37 18.65
CA VAL A 704 11.65 -47.58 17.86
C VAL A 704 10.21 -47.94 18.21
N SER A 705 9.30 -46.96 18.18
CA SER A 705 7.85 -47.19 18.12
C SER A 705 7.35 -46.97 16.71
N LEU A 706 6.91 -48.04 16.04
CA LEU A 706 6.41 -48.00 14.66
C LEU A 706 4.89 -47.97 14.64
N ASN A 707 4.26 -47.04 13.91
CA ASN A 707 2.80 -47.04 13.72
C ASN A 707 2.43 -46.66 12.28
N SER A 708 1.74 -47.55 11.59
CA SER A 708 1.29 -47.35 10.21
C SER A 708 2.45 -47.02 9.24
N VAL A 709 3.52 -47.83 9.25
CA VAL A 709 4.70 -47.64 8.37
C VAL A 709 4.91 -48.86 7.47
N ALA A 710 4.82 -48.66 6.16
CA ALA A 710 5.14 -49.65 5.14
C ALA A 710 6.60 -49.49 4.70
N ALA A 711 7.41 -50.54 4.87
CA ALA A 711 8.77 -50.62 4.35
C ALA A 711 8.82 -51.37 3.01
N GLY A 712 9.63 -50.89 2.06
CA GLY A 712 9.78 -51.50 0.73
C GLY A 712 11.04 -51.08 -0.03
N GLY A 713 11.01 -51.23 -1.36
CA GLY A 713 12.10 -50.83 -2.25
C GLY A 713 13.10 -51.92 -2.63
N GLY A 714 13.18 -53.03 -1.88
CA GLY A 714 14.06 -54.17 -2.16
C GLY A 714 15.09 -54.46 -1.06
N ALA A 715 15.31 -53.52 -0.13
CA ALA A 715 16.04 -53.74 1.11
C ALA A 715 15.22 -54.53 2.15
N SER A 716 15.89 -55.14 3.13
CA SER A 716 15.26 -55.71 4.32
C SER A 716 15.20 -54.69 5.47
N PHE A 717 14.13 -54.71 6.26
CA PHE A 717 13.92 -53.76 7.36
C PHE A 717 13.66 -54.52 8.66
N THR A 718 14.50 -54.29 9.68
CA THR A 718 14.42 -54.94 11.00
C THR A 718 14.41 -53.89 12.11
N ALA A 719 13.50 -54.04 13.07
CA ALA A 719 13.40 -53.18 14.25
C ALA A 719 13.55 -54.04 15.52
N ASN A 720 14.65 -53.88 16.25
CA ASN A 720 14.95 -54.60 17.49
C ASN A 720 14.51 -53.82 18.72
N ASN A 721 14.20 -54.51 19.81
CA ASN A 721 13.69 -53.94 21.07
C ASN A 721 12.62 -52.84 20.83
N SER A 722 11.76 -53.07 19.84
CA SER A 722 10.89 -52.04 19.25
C SER A 722 9.41 -52.41 19.41
N VAL A 723 8.56 -51.40 19.50
CA VAL A 723 7.12 -51.58 19.71
C VAL A 723 6.36 -51.51 18.38
N ASP A 724 5.55 -52.53 18.12
CA ASP A 724 4.60 -52.56 17.02
C ASP A 724 3.29 -51.87 17.44
N GLY A 725 3.12 -50.62 17.02
CA GLY A 725 1.89 -49.85 17.19
C GLY A 725 0.80 -50.19 16.17
N GLY A 726 1.00 -51.20 15.31
CA GLY A 726 0.02 -51.68 14.33
C GLY A 726 0.13 -51.06 12.94
N ASN A 727 -0.42 -51.77 11.94
CA ASN A 727 -0.44 -51.41 10.52
C ASN A 727 0.95 -51.21 9.87
N ASN A 728 1.97 -51.85 10.43
CA ASN A 728 3.32 -51.86 9.87
C ASN A 728 3.48 -53.04 8.91
N THR A 729 4.00 -52.80 7.69
CA THR A 729 4.24 -53.86 6.70
C THR A 729 5.68 -53.79 6.19
N GLY A 730 6.25 -54.93 5.76
CA GLY A 730 7.64 -54.99 5.27
C GLY A 730 8.72 -54.95 6.36
N TRP A 731 8.36 -54.79 7.63
CA TRP A 731 9.26 -54.81 8.79
C TRP A 731 9.29 -56.19 9.48
N THR A 732 10.48 -56.61 9.92
CA THR A 732 10.62 -57.64 10.98
C THR A 732 10.77 -56.92 12.32
N ILE A 733 9.74 -57.00 13.17
CA ILE A 733 9.72 -56.29 14.46
C ILE A 733 9.94 -57.30 15.59
N ASN A 734 11.03 -57.11 16.35
CA ASN A 734 11.37 -57.90 17.52
C ASN A 734 11.02 -57.11 18.78
N SER A 735 9.78 -57.27 19.26
CA SER A 735 9.29 -56.56 20.43
C SER A 735 9.78 -57.18 21.75
N PRO A 736 10.12 -56.34 22.75
CA PRO A 736 10.40 -56.83 24.09
C PRO A 736 9.12 -57.36 24.75
N ALA A 737 9.26 -58.18 25.79
CA ALA A 737 8.12 -58.69 26.54
C ALA A 737 7.40 -57.54 27.29
N PRO A 738 6.06 -57.51 27.31
CA PRO A 738 5.29 -56.59 28.15
C PRO A 738 5.70 -56.65 29.62
N ARG A 739 5.76 -55.50 30.28
CA ARG A 739 6.10 -55.38 31.71
C ARG A 739 4.96 -54.71 32.48
N THR A 740 4.99 -54.87 33.79
CA THR A 740 4.26 -53.99 34.71
C THR A 740 5.27 -53.10 35.42
N VAL A 741 5.09 -51.78 35.30
CA VAL A 741 6.01 -50.76 35.79
C VAL A 741 5.28 -49.81 36.73
N TYR A 742 5.97 -49.40 37.77
CA TYR A 742 5.43 -48.63 38.89
C TYR A 742 6.15 -47.30 38.97
N TRP A 743 5.38 -46.22 39.14
CA TRP A 743 5.96 -44.91 39.45
C TRP A 743 6.43 -44.85 40.90
N VAL A 744 7.60 -44.26 41.14
CA VAL A 744 8.20 -44.05 42.48
C VAL A 744 8.80 -42.65 42.59
N GLY A 745 9.04 -42.16 43.81
CA GLY A 745 9.85 -40.94 44.04
C GLY A 745 9.11 -39.60 44.00
N GLY A 746 7.78 -39.59 43.90
CA GLY A 746 6.98 -38.36 43.97
C GLY A 746 6.87 -37.61 42.65
N SER A 747 6.85 -36.28 42.68
CA SER A 747 6.70 -35.45 41.47
C SER A 747 7.92 -35.58 40.55
N GLY A 748 7.72 -35.60 39.24
CA GLY A 748 8.82 -35.81 38.29
C GLY A 748 8.40 -35.86 36.83
N ASN A 749 9.40 -36.07 35.96
CA ASN A 749 9.24 -36.17 34.51
C ASN A 749 9.04 -37.62 34.07
N TRP A 750 8.13 -37.86 33.12
CA TRP A 750 7.85 -39.20 32.59
C TRP A 750 9.11 -39.84 31.99
N SER A 751 9.97 -39.05 31.34
CA SER A 751 11.19 -39.53 30.71
C SER A 751 12.30 -39.97 31.69
N ASP A 752 12.16 -39.68 32.98
CA ASP A 752 13.21 -39.92 33.96
C ASP A 752 13.16 -41.38 34.50
N PRO A 753 14.17 -42.22 34.19
CA PRO A 753 14.21 -43.61 34.64
C PRO A 753 14.26 -43.76 36.17
N THR A 754 14.66 -42.72 36.91
CA THR A 754 14.68 -42.76 38.38
C THR A 754 13.29 -42.73 39.02
N HIS A 755 12.24 -42.49 38.22
CA HIS A 755 10.84 -42.59 38.65
C HIS A 755 10.18 -43.92 38.30
N TRP A 756 10.88 -44.85 37.64
CA TRP A 756 10.31 -46.13 37.21
C TRP A 756 10.91 -47.33 37.97
N SER A 757 10.03 -48.22 38.44
CA SER A 757 10.38 -49.47 39.13
C SER A 757 9.61 -50.67 38.57
N LEU A 758 10.13 -51.89 38.76
CA LEU A 758 9.47 -53.15 38.38
C LEU A 758 8.57 -53.72 39.50
N SER A 759 8.48 -53.04 40.65
CA SER A 759 7.64 -53.43 41.79
C SER A 759 7.21 -52.20 42.58
N THR A 760 6.07 -52.28 43.27
CA THR A 760 5.60 -51.22 44.18
C THR A 760 6.67 -50.80 45.19
N GLY A 761 6.99 -49.50 45.25
CA GLY A 761 8.01 -48.94 46.14
C GLY A 761 9.43 -49.50 45.98
N GLY A 762 9.71 -50.19 44.87
CA GLY A 762 10.98 -50.87 44.62
C GLY A 762 12.13 -49.93 44.25
N ALA A 763 13.28 -50.52 43.90
CA ALA A 763 14.42 -49.76 43.39
C ALA A 763 14.07 -49.05 42.08
N SER A 764 14.54 -47.82 41.92
CA SER A 764 14.38 -47.02 40.71
C SER A 764 15.41 -47.36 39.64
N GLY A 765 15.16 -46.91 38.41
CA GLY A 765 16.04 -47.13 37.25
C GLY A 765 15.52 -48.14 36.23
N ALA A 766 14.23 -48.50 36.28
CA ALA A 766 13.64 -49.28 35.20
C ALA A 766 13.49 -48.44 33.93
N CYS A 767 13.58 -49.07 32.75
CA CYS A 767 13.33 -48.39 31.49
C CYS A 767 11.91 -47.81 31.46
N VAL A 768 11.78 -46.61 30.90
CA VAL A 768 10.53 -45.87 30.73
C VAL A 768 9.45 -46.75 30.07
N PRO A 769 8.17 -46.65 30.48
CA PRO A 769 7.10 -47.45 29.91
C PRO A 769 6.88 -47.13 28.42
N ALA A 770 6.60 -48.17 27.64
CA ALA A 770 6.15 -48.04 26.25
C ALA A 770 4.70 -48.56 26.09
N ALA A 771 4.12 -48.45 24.89
CA ALA A 771 2.73 -48.81 24.59
C ALA A 771 2.35 -50.29 24.85
N ILE A 772 3.30 -51.14 25.22
CA ILE A 772 3.09 -52.55 25.59
C ILE A 772 3.06 -52.77 27.12
N ASP A 773 3.46 -51.77 27.91
CA ASP A 773 3.64 -51.91 29.35
C ASP A 773 2.39 -51.46 30.12
N GLN A 774 2.07 -52.17 31.20
CA GLN A 774 1.08 -51.73 32.18
C GLN A 774 1.75 -50.77 33.17
N VAL A 775 1.20 -49.57 33.30
CA VAL A 775 1.70 -48.53 34.22
C VAL A 775 0.80 -48.47 35.45
N ILE A 776 1.41 -48.48 36.63
CA ILE A 776 0.71 -48.42 37.91
C ILE A 776 1.25 -47.26 38.75
N PHE A 777 0.32 -46.44 39.23
CA PHE A 777 0.54 -45.42 40.24
C PHE A 777 -0.22 -45.85 41.50
N ASP A 778 0.51 -46.12 42.58
CA ASP A 778 -0.04 -46.60 43.85
C ASP A 778 0.41 -45.74 45.03
N GLY A 779 0.08 -46.16 46.26
CA GLY A 779 0.43 -45.40 47.46
C GLY A 779 1.94 -45.20 47.66
N SER A 780 2.78 -46.02 47.03
CA SER A 780 4.24 -45.90 47.04
C SER A 780 4.78 -44.93 45.98
N SER A 781 3.93 -44.44 45.06
CA SER A 781 4.31 -43.47 44.03
C SER A 781 4.63 -42.08 44.60
N GLY A 782 4.07 -41.73 45.76
CA GLY A 782 4.33 -40.44 46.42
C GLY A 782 3.75 -39.22 45.68
N LEU A 783 2.76 -39.43 44.80
CA LEU A 783 2.19 -38.39 43.92
C LEU A 783 0.97 -37.67 44.49
N ALA A 784 0.48 -38.01 45.68
CA ALA A 784 -0.65 -37.30 46.29
C ALA A 784 -0.33 -35.79 46.41
N SER A 785 -1.18 -34.94 45.82
CA SER A 785 -0.95 -33.49 45.67
C SER A 785 0.32 -33.11 44.87
N GLY A 786 0.91 -34.05 44.13
CA GLY A 786 2.13 -33.89 43.33
C GLY A 786 1.87 -33.64 41.85
N ILE A 787 2.97 -33.47 41.09
CA ILE A 787 2.95 -33.17 39.65
C ILE A 787 3.69 -34.25 38.87
N LEU A 788 3.01 -34.83 37.88
CA LEU A 788 3.61 -35.65 36.82
C LEU A 788 3.75 -34.79 35.55
N THR A 789 4.96 -34.72 35.00
CA THR A 789 5.23 -33.95 33.77
C THR A 789 5.48 -34.88 32.60
N LEU A 790 4.69 -34.74 31.54
CA LEU A 790 4.85 -35.41 30.25
C LEU A 790 5.76 -34.55 29.36
N ASP A 791 7.08 -34.74 29.49
CA ASP A 791 8.13 -33.90 28.90
C ASP A 791 8.63 -34.37 27.52
N VAL A 792 8.09 -35.47 27.01
CA VAL A 792 8.39 -36.06 25.70
C VAL A 792 7.09 -36.24 24.89
N THR A 793 7.15 -36.40 23.57
CA THR A 793 5.93 -36.49 22.72
C THR A 793 5.46 -37.93 22.48
N ASN A 794 6.28 -38.92 22.79
CA ASN A 794 5.96 -40.34 22.61
C ASN A 794 5.56 -41.06 23.91
N VAL A 795 4.78 -40.40 24.77
CA VAL A 795 4.29 -41.00 26.03
C VAL A 795 3.19 -42.01 25.71
N SER A 796 3.41 -43.28 26.06
CA SER A 796 2.45 -44.34 25.77
C SER A 796 2.48 -45.48 26.79
N ALA A 797 1.34 -46.16 26.95
CA ALA A 797 1.18 -47.33 27.82
C ALA A 797 0.08 -48.28 27.31
N ALA A 798 0.21 -49.57 27.62
CA ALA A 798 -0.86 -50.55 27.37
C ALA A 798 -2.05 -50.35 28.31
N GLY A 799 -1.80 -49.88 29.53
CA GLY A 799 -2.84 -49.51 30.48
C GLY A 799 -2.23 -48.63 31.55
N ILE A 800 -3.06 -47.78 32.16
CA ILE A 800 -2.64 -46.88 33.23
C ILE A 800 -3.63 -46.96 34.38
N ASP A 801 -3.12 -47.26 35.56
CA ASP A 801 -3.92 -47.31 36.79
C ASP A 801 -3.42 -46.31 37.83
N PHE A 802 -4.20 -45.25 38.07
CA PHE A 802 -4.02 -44.29 39.16
C PHE A 802 -4.94 -44.55 40.36
N SER A 803 -5.77 -45.59 40.36
CA SER A 803 -6.85 -45.76 41.35
C SER A 803 -6.35 -45.80 42.81
N ALA A 804 -5.08 -46.19 43.03
CA ALA A 804 -4.43 -46.23 44.33
C ALA A 804 -3.39 -45.12 44.58
N ALA A 805 -3.27 -44.13 43.68
CA ALA A 805 -2.18 -43.14 43.69
C ALA A 805 -2.35 -41.98 44.71
N GLY A 806 -3.53 -41.84 45.33
CA GLY A 806 -3.87 -40.72 46.22
C GLY A 806 -4.94 -39.78 45.63
N SER A 807 -4.90 -38.49 45.97
CA SER A 807 -5.78 -37.44 45.42
C SER A 807 -4.99 -36.20 44.99
N ASP A 808 -5.63 -35.30 44.24
CA ASP A 808 -5.09 -33.98 43.87
C ASP A 808 -3.82 -34.02 43.00
N ILE A 809 -3.65 -35.09 42.22
CA ILE A 809 -2.52 -35.25 41.29
C ILE A 809 -2.69 -34.32 40.10
N THR A 810 -1.65 -33.58 39.74
CA THR A 810 -1.62 -32.76 38.52
C THR A 810 -0.77 -33.43 37.45
N VAL A 811 -1.32 -33.64 36.26
CA VAL A 811 -0.59 -34.10 35.08
C VAL A 811 -0.44 -32.93 34.11
N ASN A 812 0.80 -32.53 33.81
CA ASN A 812 1.11 -31.43 32.90
C ASN A 812 1.87 -31.95 31.68
N GLY A 813 1.73 -31.31 30.52
CA GLY A 813 2.65 -31.52 29.39
C GLY A 813 1.95 -31.86 28.07
N THR A 814 2.53 -32.80 27.33
CA THR A 814 2.06 -33.26 26.01
C THR A 814 0.94 -34.29 26.11
N THR A 815 0.63 -34.99 25.01
CA THR A 815 -0.38 -36.05 24.96
C THR A 815 0.16 -37.40 25.47
N ILE A 816 -0.72 -38.18 26.11
CA ILE A 816 -0.46 -39.58 26.48
C ILE A 816 -1.38 -40.51 25.69
N SER A 817 -0.81 -41.56 25.10
CA SER A 817 -1.56 -42.59 24.36
C SER A 817 -1.73 -43.86 25.20
N VAL A 818 -2.98 -44.23 25.50
CA VAL A 818 -3.31 -45.46 26.25
C VAL A 818 -4.07 -46.42 25.34
N THR A 819 -3.56 -47.64 25.15
CA THR A 819 -4.15 -48.62 24.22
C THR A 819 -5.11 -49.61 24.91
N GLY A 820 -5.18 -49.61 26.23
CA GLY A 820 -6.06 -50.45 27.04
C GLY A 820 -6.71 -49.68 28.19
N ASP A 821 -6.77 -50.27 29.38
CA ASP A 821 -7.56 -49.72 30.48
C ASP A 821 -6.92 -48.45 31.08
N LEU A 822 -7.76 -47.44 31.33
CA LEU A 822 -7.40 -46.21 32.04
C LEU A 822 -8.25 -46.08 33.30
N ALA A 823 -7.61 -46.18 34.47
CA ALA A 823 -8.22 -45.94 35.77
C ALA A 823 -7.62 -44.66 36.40
N LEU A 824 -8.47 -43.74 36.84
CA LEU A 824 -8.06 -42.44 37.37
C LEU A 824 -8.26 -42.35 38.88
N ALA A 825 -7.39 -41.60 39.55
CA ALA A 825 -7.54 -41.21 40.94
C ALA A 825 -8.62 -40.13 41.11
N PRO A 826 -9.21 -39.95 42.31
CA PRO A 826 -10.07 -38.80 42.61
C PRO A 826 -9.32 -37.47 42.49
N MET A 827 -10.02 -36.43 41.98
CA MET A 827 -9.53 -35.04 41.95
C MET A 827 -8.23 -34.81 41.17
N MET A 828 -7.99 -35.58 40.10
CA MET A 828 -6.86 -35.32 39.20
C MET A 828 -7.10 -34.07 38.33
N ASN A 829 -6.05 -33.28 38.13
CA ASN A 829 -6.03 -32.14 37.21
C ASN A 829 -5.15 -32.46 36.00
N TRP A 830 -5.69 -32.32 34.78
CA TRP A 830 -4.98 -32.63 33.54
C TRP A 830 -4.79 -31.35 32.72
N ASN A 831 -3.56 -30.83 32.69
CA ASN A 831 -3.14 -29.71 31.88
C ASN A 831 -2.25 -30.20 30.73
N VAL A 832 -2.84 -30.99 29.83
CA VAL A 832 -2.17 -31.54 28.65
C VAL A 832 -2.63 -30.82 27.39
N ALA A 833 -1.72 -30.56 26.45
CA ALA A 833 -2.06 -29.96 25.16
C ALA A 833 -2.96 -30.92 24.35
N THR A 834 -4.09 -30.43 23.84
CA THR A 834 -5.05 -31.18 23.01
C THR A 834 -4.64 -31.27 21.55
#